data_AF-A0A8H3EMP6-F1
#
_entry.id   AF-A0A8H3EMP6-F1
#
_cell.length_a   1.000
_cell.length_b   1.000
_cell.length_c   1.000
_cell.angle_alpha   90.00
_cell.angle_beta   90.00
_cell.angle_gamma   90.00
#
_symmetry.space_group_name_H-M   'P 1'
#
loop_
_entity.id
_entity.type
_entity.pdbx_description
1 polymer ?
#
loop_
_entity_poly.entity_id
_entity_poly.type
_entity_poly.pdbx_seq_one_letter_code
_entity_poly.pdbx_strand_id
1 'polypeptide(L)'
;MAIGQYKDEEESDLLNPQSSTSDHSRHSSESITSLSSSSIELDRLDQRGNKTGNDHADSPKDEDYDEEDGLVHTHPVRPMDRRFKRMVWLLSGLCLGGWLLALALFVSQQNYRHSSNIPYDPAATVSRGSGKAVTLDQVLGGQWRPKKHDISWISGAKGEDGLLLEKEPGPDKEYLTVKDVRSRKEGATSVESITLMKKGVFNVGKNQIHANKVWPSKDLKKILVASDVQKNWRHSFTGVYWIFDVASQTAEALDPAKSSDRIQLASWSPTSDAVVFTRNNNMFLRKISDDKVIQITKDGGKNLFYGIPDWVYEEEVFAGNSVTWWPDDGKYIAFMRTNETAVPEYPIQYFISRPSGEEPAPGEENYPEVRQIKYPKAGAPNPIVDMMFYDVVKDEAFSVKTDKAHPAEDRLITEVVWAGKDGKVLVRITNRESDVLKVLLIDVVQRTEKVVRTVDVNALDGGWFEVSEDTRYIPADPSNGRPHDGYIDTVIHDGYDHLAYFSPLDKSEPIMLTSGAWEVVKAPSAVDLTKNLVYFVATKEAPIQRQVYSVKLDGTDFQPLSDTSKEGYYGVSFSAGSGYALLSYQGPGIPWQRIISTPSNTDHFEHHLEDNQELAEFAAAHQLPIEIYSKVTIDGFDLQVVERRPPYFDEHKKYPVLFHLYGGPGSQTVDKKFTVDFQAYVASNLGYIVVTVDGRGTGFIGRKARCIIRGHIGYYEALDQIETAKIWGAKRYVDAQRMAIWGWSYGGFMALKTLELDGGETFQYGMAVAPVTDWRFYDSIYTERYMHTPQHNPDGYENTTITNTTALGGNVRFLMMHGVADDNVHLQNSLTLLDRLDLAGVENYDFHAFPDSDHSIYFHNANRMVYDRLNNWLINAFNGEWLRTEHAVPFKTTGIALEKAMTEPPKMSPATKELFTKLRMIVPPMLEKFHKGQLGRVAVIGGSENYTGAPYFSAMASARLGCDLSHVVCTPPAANVIKSYSPNLMVHPILRETTSPDPLPVTSIAPRVASIMTNLHAIVIGPGLGRDQLMQDTVAEVIKDARKLNVPLVLDADALWLVQRRPELVRGYKECVLTPNVVEFARLAKAVGAESEDVGREGCEKLANALGGVLIVRKGAVDWISNGRVSVVGDGEGGRKRSGGQGDTLTGSIGTLLAWRSVYHEGAWDTEGDLSRDETLLLAAWGGSAITRECSRLAFIDQGRALQASDLTDKVAIAFNTLIGEKEESKL
;
A
#
# COMPACT_ATOMS: atom_id res chain seq x y z
N MET A 1 1.58 -7.26 -59.52
CA MET A 1 2.77 -7.96 -60.04
C MET A 1 3.59 -8.33 -58.80
N ALA A 2 3.53 -9.57 -58.28
CA ALA A 2 4.00 -10.85 -58.85
C ALA A 2 5.53 -11.05 -58.64
N ILE A 3 6.05 -12.19 -58.16
CA ILE A 3 5.47 -13.43 -57.55
C ILE A 3 6.65 -14.24 -56.93
N GLY A 4 6.38 -15.22 -56.05
CA GLY A 4 7.33 -16.30 -55.69
C GLY A 4 7.51 -16.50 -54.17
N GLN A 5 6.61 -17.14 -53.42
CA GLN A 5 6.22 -18.58 -53.40
C GLN A 5 7.33 -19.57 -53.04
N TYR A 6 7.12 -20.28 -51.92
CA TYR A 6 6.90 -21.73 -51.94
C TYR A 6 5.74 -22.07 -50.99
N LYS A 7 4.83 -22.96 -51.42
CA LYS A 7 3.76 -23.59 -50.62
C LYS A 7 4.07 -25.10 -50.49
N ASP A 8 3.26 -25.76 -49.67
CA ASP A 8 2.66 -27.10 -49.86
C ASP A 8 2.92 -28.04 -48.67
N GLU A 9 1.98 -28.85 -48.19
CA GLU A 9 0.49 -28.80 -48.17
C GLU A 9 0.02 -29.95 -47.25
N GLU A 10 -1.07 -29.79 -46.50
CA GLU A 10 -2.10 -30.83 -46.34
C GLU A 10 -3.29 -30.30 -45.51
N GLU A 11 -4.44 -30.12 -46.17
CA GLU A 11 -5.76 -29.94 -45.56
C GLU A 11 -6.47 -31.30 -45.44
N SER A 12 -7.38 -31.45 -44.49
CA SER A 12 -8.68 -32.08 -44.80
C SER A 12 -9.76 -31.60 -43.82
N ASP A 13 -10.97 -31.44 -44.36
CA ASP A 13 -11.93 -30.43 -43.90
C ASP A 13 -13.25 -31.06 -43.37
N LEU A 14 -13.99 -30.25 -42.60
CA LEU A 14 -15.47 -30.22 -42.43
C LEU A 14 -16.29 -31.51 -42.16
N LEU A 15 -17.24 -31.42 -41.21
CA LEU A 15 -18.68 -31.25 -41.53
C LEU A 15 -19.60 -31.22 -40.27
N ASN A 16 -20.46 -30.19 -40.23
CA ASN A 16 -21.77 -30.11 -39.56
C ASN A 16 -22.84 -30.17 -40.71
N PRO A 17 -24.19 -30.31 -40.56
CA PRO A 17 -25.01 -29.74 -39.47
C PRO A 17 -26.39 -30.43 -39.12
N GLN A 18 -27.21 -29.76 -38.26
CA GLN A 18 -28.70 -29.80 -38.17
C GLN A 18 -29.40 -31.08 -37.62
N SER A 19 -30.60 -31.04 -36.99
CA SER A 19 -31.49 -29.97 -36.46
C SER A 19 -32.65 -30.55 -35.56
N SER A 20 -33.57 -29.68 -35.09
CA SER A 20 -34.91 -29.93 -34.45
C SER A 20 -34.94 -29.85 -32.89
N THR A 21 -35.38 -28.74 -32.26
CA THR A 21 -36.77 -28.26 -31.92
C THR A 21 -37.44 -29.06 -30.78
N SER A 22 -38.20 -28.50 -29.81
CA SER A 22 -38.95 -27.22 -29.72
C SER A 22 -39.35 -26.83 -28.28
N ASP A 23 -39.55 -25.52 -28.02
CA ASP A 23 -40.53 -24.88 -27.10
C ASP A 23 -40.51 -25.19 -25.58
N HIS A 24 -40.82 -24.29 -24.63
CA HIS A 24 -41.48 -22.95 -24.57
C HIS A 24 -41.03 -22.27 -23.22
N SER A 25 -41.14 -20.97 -22.89
CA SER A 25 -41.35 -19.68 -23.58
C SER A 25 -41.40 -18.50 -22.54
N ARG A 26 -41.17 -17.23 -22.97
CA ARG A 26 -41.71 -15.91 -22.46
C ARG A 26 -41.63 -15.55 -20.94
N HIS A 27 -41.40 -14.31 -20.47
CA HIS A 27 -41.17 -12.98 -21.09
C HIS A 27 -40.58 -11.96 -20.06
N SER A 28 -39.65 -11.09 -20.52
CA SER A 28 -39.50 -9.62 -20.29
C SER A 28 -39.37 -8.92 -18.90
N SER A 29 -38.47 -7.91 -18.89
CA SER A 29 -38.49 -6.63 -18.09
C SER A 29 -38.34 -6.71 -16.56
N GLU A 30 -37.77 -5.76 -15.80
CA GLU A 30 -36.95 -4.56 -16.06
C GLU A 30 -36.32 -4.05 -14.71
N SER A 31 -35.40 -3.08 -14.77
CA SER A 31 -35.18 -2.02 -13.76
C SER A 31 -34.59 -2.30 -12.35
N ILE A 32 -33.31 -1.93 -12.22
CA ILE A 32 -32.60 -1.20 -11.14
C ILE A 32 -33.46 -0.61 -9.98
N THR A 33 -33.05 -0.79 -8.71
CA THR A 33 -32.66 0.26 -7.69
C THR A 33 -32.65 -0.25 -6.24
N SER A 34 -32.25 0.63 -5.30
CA SER A 34 -31.61 0.38 -4.00
C SER A 34 -32.44 0.75 -2.75
N LEU A 35 -31.93 0.33 -1.57
CA LEU A 35 -32.08 0.93 -0.21
C LEU A 35 -33.33 0.65 0.68
N SER A 36 -33.05 -0.05 1.80
CA SER A 36 -33.26 0.36 3.21
C SER A 36 -34.67 0.53 3.86
N SER A 37 -34.78 -0.06 5.06
CA SER A 37 -35.45 0.43 6.31
C SER A 37 -36.90 0.05 6.70
N SER A 38 -37.00 -0.64 7.85
CA SER A 38 -37.87 -0.46 9.05
C SER A 38 -39.42 -0.31 9.02
N SER A 39 -40.11 -1.05 9.90
CA SER A 39 -41.30 -0.65 10.72
C SER A 39 -41.50 -1.69 11.87
N ILE A 40 -41.82 -1.42 13.16
CA ILE A 40 -42.90 -0.64 13.84
C ILE A 40 -44.22 -1.48 13.92
N GLU A 41 -44.97 -1.67 15.02
CA GLU A 41 -45.01 -1.08 16.40
C GLU A 41 -45.87 -1.93 17.42
N LEU A 42 -46.24 -1.32 18.59
CA LEU A 42 -47.39 -1.59 19.51
C LEU A 42 -47.20 -2.62 20.67
N ASP A 43 -47.68 -2.39 21.92
CA ASP A 43 -48.23 -1.17 22.55
C ASP A 43 -48.06 -1.13 24.11
N ARG A 44 -48.37 0.05 24.64
CA ARG A 44 -48.38 0.69 25.97
C ARG A 44 -48.90 0.02 27.28
N LEU A 45 -48.52 0.72 28.38
CA LEU A 45 -49.23 1.04 29.66
C LEU A 45 -48.90 0.27 30.99
N ASP A 46 -47.96 0.85 31.73
CA ASP A 46 -48.16 1.59 33.01
C ASP A 46 -48.25 0.92 34.43
N GLN A 47 -47.62 1.66 35.36
CA GLN A 47 -47.86 1.80 36.81
C GLN A 47 -47.34 0.82 37.90
N ARG A 48 -46.27 1.29 38.56
CA ARG A 48 -46.10 1.53 40.03
C ARG A 48 -46.59 0.47 41.05
N GLY A 49 -45.69 0.03 41.95
CA GLY A 49 -46.11 -0.32 43.32
C GLY A 49 -45.18 -1.16 44.22
N ASN A 50 -44.35 -0.49 45.02
CA ASN A 50 -43.78 -0.89 46.32
C ASN A 50 -44.16 -2.24 47.01
N LYS A 51 -43.10 -2.97 47.42
CA LYS A 51 -42.83 -3.57 48.76
C LYS A 51 -43.64 -4.75 49.35
N THR A 52 -42.89 -5.51 50.18
CA THR A 52 -43.23 -6.43 51.29
C THR A 52 -43.88 -7.79 51.00
N GLY A 53 -43.18 -8.85 51.43
CA GLY A 53 -43.76 -9.87 52.32
C GLY A 53 -43.87 -11.31 51.78
N ASN A 54 -43.05 -12.22 52.30
CA ASN A 54 -43.39 -13.49 52.98
C ASN A 54 -44.89 -13.91 53.02
N ASP A 55 -45.28 -15.19 52.99
CA ASP A 55 -44.51 -16.42 53.25
C ASP A 55 -45.23 -17.70 52.75
N HIS A 56 -44.45 -18.77 52.47
CA HIS A 56 -44.82 -20.21 52.46
C HIS A 56 -45.95 -20.69 51.51
N ALA A 57 -46.06 -21.97 51.10
CA ALA A 57 -45.41 -23.22 51.53
C ALA A 57 -45.26 -24.23 50.36
N ASP A 58 -44.69 -25.42 50.65
CA ASP A 58 -44.82 -26.72 49.97
C ASP A 58 -44.49 -26.81 48.46
N SER A 59 -43.41 -27.47 48.02
CA SER A 59 -43.08 -28.88 48.35
C SER A 59 -41.64 -29.27 47.98
N PRO A 60 -41.06 -30.30 48.62
CA PRO A 60 -39.71 -30.80 48.34
C PRO A 60 -39.69 -32.00 47.37
N LYS A 61 -38.51 -32.25 46.76
CA LYS A 61 -37.81 -33.55 46.67
C LYS A 61 -36.63 -33.48 45.70
N ASP A 62 -35.44 -33.85 46.18
CA ASP A 62 -34.51 -34.79 45.54
C ASP A 62 -33.42 -35.16 46.56
N GLU A 63 -33.63 -36.34 47.16
CA GLU A 63 -32.77 -37.16 48.02
C GLU A 63 -32.80 -38.56 47.35
N ASP A 64 -31.81 -39.46 47.35
CA ASP A 64 -30.48 -39.50 47.99
C ASP A 64 -29.71 -40.74 47.44
N TYR A 65 -28.52 -41.01 48.01
CA TYR A 65 -27.75 -42.27 48.05
C TYR A 65 -26.83 -42.56 46.83
N ASP A 66 -25.50 -42.52 46.94
CA ASP A 66 -24.53 -43.25 47.83
C ASP A 66 -24.19 -44.66 47.28
N GLU A 67 -23.02 -45.27 47.51
CA GLU A 67 -21.85 -44.95 48.36
C GLU A 67 -20.62 -45.68 47.78
N GLU A 68 -19.38 -45.23 48.04
CA GLU A 68 -18.35 -46.11 48.64
C GLU A 68 -17.14 -45.31 49.18
N ASP A 69 -16.55 -45.82 50.26
CA ASP A 69 -15.71 -45.08 51.22
C ASP A 69 -14.21 -45.46 51.14
N GLY A 70 -13.32 -44.61 51.66
CA GLY A 70 -11.88 -44.72 51.38
C GLY A 70 -10.90 -43.85 52.18
N LEU A 71 -11.14 -43.61 53.48
CA LEU A 71 -10.13 -43.31 54.52
C LEU A 71 -9.06 -42.20 54.31
N VAL A 72 -8.98 -41.23 55.24
CA VAL A 72 -7.75 -40.88 56.02
C VAL A 72 -8.08 -39.89 57.17
N HIS A 73 -7.34 -40.01 58.27
CA HIS A 73 -7.53 -39.36 59.58
C HIS A 73 -7.60 -37.82 59.62
N THR A 74 -8.31 -37.32 60.65
CA THR A 74 -8.42 -35.91 61.04
C THR A 74 -7.45 -35.52 62.18
N HIS A 75 -6.98 -34.27 62.15
CA HIS A 75 -6.37 -33.57 63.29
C HIS A 75 -7.04 -32.18 63.49
N PRO A 76 -7.20 -31.70 64.74
CA PRO A 76 -7.97 -30.48 65.02
C PRO A 76 -7.14 -29.19 64.85
N VAL A 77 -7.75 -28.17 64.24
CA VAL A 77 -7.15 -26.84 64.03
C VAL A 77 -7.37 -25.92 65.25
N ARG A 78 -6.32 -25.22 65.69
CA ARG A 78 -6.37 -24.23 66.79
C ARG A 78 -6.87 -22.85 66.32
N PRO A 79 -7.54 -22.05 67.19
CA PRO A 79 -8.01 -20.71 66.84
C PRO A 79 -6.86 -19.69 66.74
N MET A 80 -7.04 -18.71 65.85
CA MET A 80 -6.03 -17.73 65.45
C MET A 80 -5.85 -16.57 66.44
N ASP A 81 -4.60 -16.15 66.70
CA ASP A 81 -4.24 -15.20 67.77
C ASP A 81 -4.78 -13.76 67.56
N ARG A 82 -5.22 -13.14 68.66
CA ARG A 82 -5.72 -11.75 68.74
C ARG A 82 -4.67 -10.71 68.31
N ARG A 83 -3.37 -10.98 68.44
CA ARG A 83 -2.32 -10.05 67.97
C ARG A 83 -2.31 -9.91 66.45
N PHE A 84 -2.51 -11.01 65.72
CA PHE A 84 -2.53 -11.01 64.26
C PHE A 84 -3.72 -10.19 63.71
N LYS A 85 -4.92 -10.33 64.30
CA LYS A 85 -6.09 -9.52 63.93
C LYS A 85 -5.86 -8.00 64.11
N ARG A 86 -5.15 -7.57 65.16
CA ARG A 86 -4.80 -6.14 65.33
C ARG A 86 -3.81 -5.64 64.29
N MET A 87 -2.85 -6.48 63.90
CA MET A 87 -1.85 -6.14 62.88
C MET A 87 -2.50 -5.96 61.50
N VAL A 88 -3.46 -6.82 61.14
CA VAL A 88 -4.26 -6.68 59.91
C VAL A 88 -5.09 -5.39 59.90
N TRP A 89 -5.77 -5.06 61.00
CA TRP A 89 -6.54 -3.80 61.08
C TRP A 89 -5.66 -2.54 61.01
N LEU A 90 -4.46 -2.56 61.60
CA LEU A 90 -3.50 -1.47 61.48
C LEU A 90 -2.98 -1.33 60.04
N LEU A 91 -2.62 -2.43 59.38
CA LEU A 91 -2.22 -2.43 57.96
C LEU A 91 -3.33 -1.90 57.05
N SER A 92 -4.57 -2.39 57.21
CA SER A 92 -5.72 -1.89 56.44
C SER A 92 -5.96 -0.40 56.67
N GLY A 93 -5.85 0.10 57.91
CA GLY A 93 -5.98 1.52 58.22
C GLY A 93 -4.87 2.38 57.62
N LEU A 94 -3.63 1.86 57.58
CA LEU A 94 -2.47 2.55 57.01
C LEU A 94 -2.55 2.59 55.47
N CYS A 95 -3.03 1.51 54.84
CA CYS A 95 -3.36 1.50 53.42
C CYS A 95 -4.51 2.45 53.08
N LEU A 96 -5.59 2.50 53.88
CA LEU A 96 -6.71 3.43 53.66
C LEU A 96 -6.27 4.89 53.82
N GLY A 97 -5.46 5.19 54.85
CA GLY A 97 -4.88 6.51 55.07
C GLY A 97 -3.93 6.95 53.95
N GLY A 98 -3.07 6.05 53.48
CA GLY A 98 -2.20 6.29 52.32
C GLY A 98 -2.99 6.53 51.03
N TRP A 99 -4.07 5.78 50.81
CA TRP A 99 -4.94 5.94 49.64
C TRP A 99 -5.72 7.26 49.68
N LEU A 100 -6.26 7.64 50.84
CA LEU A 100 -6.93 8.94 51.04
C LEU A 100 -5.95 10.12 50.94
N LEU A 101 -4.71 9.97 51.40
CA LEU A 101 -3.67 10.98 51.23
C LEU A 101 -3.26 11.12 49.76
N ALA A 102 -3.10 10.01 49.03
CA ALA A 102 -2.85 10.02 47.60
C ALA A 102 -4.02 10.66 46.81
N LEU A 103 -5.27 10.38 47.20
CA LEU A 103 -6.45 11.01 46.61
C LEU A 103 -6.50 12.52 46.90
N ALA A 104 -6.18 12.94 48.12
CA ALA A 104 -6.12 14.37 48.50
C ALA A 104 -4.98 15.11 47.78
N LEU A 105 -3.83 14.46 47.57
CA LEU A 105 -2.74 14.99 46.75
C LEU A 105 -3.14 15.08 45.27
N PHE A 106 -3.78 14.05 44.72
CA PHE A 106 -4.30 14.03 43.34
C PHE A 106 -5.36 15.13 43.09
N VAL A 107 -6.23 15.40 44.06
CA VAL A 107 -7.28 16.44 43.95
C VAL A 107 -6.74 17.85 44.20
N SER A 108 -5.73 18.03 45.07
CA SER A 108 -5.12 19.34 45.32
C SER A 108 -4.07 19.75 44.28
N GLN A 109 -3.40 18.79 43.64
CA GLN A 109 -2.51 19.01 42.50
C GLN A 109 -3.31 19.04 41.19
N GLN A 110 -4.22 20.00 41.01
CA GLN A 110 -4.91 20.20 39.73
C GLN A 110 -3.91 20.52 38.61
N ASN A 111 -3.47 19.46 37.91
CA ASN A 111 -2.68 19.53 36.69
C ASN A 111 -2.95 18.34 35.75
N TYR A 112 -4.05 17.60 35.94
CA TYR A 112 -4.58 16.72 34.90
C TYR A 112 -5.27 17.58 33.83
N ARG A 113 -4.48 18.05 32.86
CA ARG A 113 -5.03 18.45 31.56
C ARG A 113 -5.49 17.18 30.84
N HIS A 114 -6.72 17.17 30.36
CA HIS A 114 -7.19 16.11 29.47
C HIS A 114 -6.25 16.04 28.25
N SER A 115 -6.03 14.83 27.71
CA SER A 115 -5.14 14.62 26.56
C SER A 115 -5.51 15.43 25.31
N SER A 116 -6.76 15.91 25.19
CA SER A 116 -7.24 16.82 24.16
C SER A 116 -6.73 18.27 24.29
N ASN A 117 -6.15 18.64 25.44
CA ASN A 117 -5.72 20.00 25.77
C ASN A 117 -4.19 20.15 25.78
N ILE A 118 -3.48 19.19 25.19
CA ILE A 118 -2.05 19.23 24.94
C ILE A 118 -1.87 19.59 23.45
N PRO A 119 -1.25 20.73 23.11
CA PRO A 119 -0.91 21.03 21.72
C PRO A 119 -0.07 19.91 21.12
N TYR A 120 -0.32 19.55 19.87
CA TYR A 120 0.47 18.55 19.14
C TYR A 120 1.96 18.94 19.19
N ASP A 121 2.76 18.10 19.82
CA ASP A 121 4.20 18.24 19.94
C ASP A 121 4.86 16.98 19.35
N PRO A 122 5.47 17.06 18.15
CA PRO A 122 6.15 15.92 17.52
C PRO A 122 7.39 15.44 18.29
N ALA A 123 7.87 16.19 19.29
CA ALA A 123 8.96 15.79 20.19
C ALA A 123 8.49 15.17 21.52
N ALA A 124 7.17 15.07 21.77
CA ALA A 124 6.61 14.57 23.02
C ALA A 124 6.71 13.03 23.18
N THR A 125 7.93 12.54 23.38
CA THR A 125 8.15 11.18 23.91
C THR A 125 7.44 11.00 25.27
N VAL A 126 6.91 9.79 25.52
CA VAL A 126 6.65 9.11 26.82
C VAL A 126 5.20 8.62 27.07
N SER A 127 4.13 9.21 26.52
CA SER A 127 2.77 8.71 26.78
C SER A 127 2.36 7.53 25.88
N ARG A 128 2.27 6.31 26.44
CA ARG A 128 1.58 5.18 25.79
C ARG A 128 0.07 5.46 25.70
N GLY A 129 -0.36 6.12 24.63
CA GLY A 129 -1.76 6.46 24.37
C GLY A 129 -2.53 5.33 23.68
N SER A 130 -3.86 5.32 23.81
CA SER A 130 -4.76 4.43 23.07
C SER A 130 -5.06 4.93 21.64
N GLY A 131 -4.14 5.68 21.04
CA GLY A 131 -4.31 6.28 19.70
C GLY A 131 -4.37 5.20 18.62
N LYS A 132 -5.02 5.50 17.50
CA LYS A 132 -5.11 4.60 16.33
C LYS A 132 -3.82 4.67 15.50
N ALA A 133 -3.44 3.57 14.85
CA ALA A 133 -2.37 3.61 13.85
C ALA A 133 -2.84 4.39 12.61
N VAL A 134 -1.94 5.12 11.95
CA VAL A 134 -2.21 5.69 10.62
C VAL A 134 -2.44 4.55 9.62
N THR A 135 -3.41 4.63 8.72
CA THR A 135 -3.59 3.62 7.65
C THR A 135 -3.36 4.20 6.26
N LEU A 136 -2.98 3.33 5.32
CA LEU A 136 -2.74 3.72 3.93
C LEU A 136 -4.00 4.32 3.28
N ASP A 137 -5.20 3.82 3.65
CA ASP A 137 -6.48 4.38 3.20
C ASP A 137 -6.69 5.84 3.64
N GLN A 138 -6.24 6.21 4.84
CA GLN A 138 -6.35 7.58 5.35
C GLN A 138 -5.42 8.52 4.57
N VAL A 139 -4.20 8.06 4.27
CA VAL A 139 -3.19 8.79 3.49
C VAL A 139 -3.66 9.01 2.06
N LEU A 140 -4.03 7.94 1.35
CA LEU A 140 -4.42 8.00 -0.06
C LEU A 140 -5.82 8.60 -0.25
N GLY A 141 -6.73 8.40 0.71
CA GLY A 141 -8.06 9.02 0.75
C GLY A 141 -8.03 10.51 1.10
N GLY A 142 -6.85 11.09 1.39
CA GLY A 142 -6.67 12.51 1.63
C GLY A 142 -7.20 13.02 2.97
N GLN A 143 -7.51 12.16 3.94
CA GLN A 143 -8.04 12.54 5.26
C GLN A 143 -7.04 13.37 6.08
N TRP A 144 -5.75 13.23 5.79
CA TRP A 144 -4.66 14.02 6.38
C TRP A 144 -4.42 15.37 5.70
N ARG A 145 -5.09 15.68 4.59
CA ARG A 145 -4.88 16.94 3.87
C ARG A 145 -5.50 18.09 4.68
N PRO A 146 -4.74 19.13 5.03
CA PRO A 146 -5.31 20.31 5.68
C PRO A 146 -6.32 20.97 4.76
N LYS A 147 -7.48 21.34 5.32
CA LYS A 147 -8.42 22.23 4.66
C LYS A 147 -7.74 23.58 4.47
N LYS A 148 -7.93 24.14 3.27
CA LYS A 148 -7.43 25.44 2.85
C LYS A 148 -8.51 26.12 2.03
N HIS A 149 -8.52 27.45 2.07
CA HIS A 149 -9.40 28.30 1.29
C HIS A 149 -8.56 29.05 0.27
N ASP A 150 -8.80 28.73 -1.01
CA ASP A 150 -8.17 29.41 -2.13
C ASP A 150 -8.87 30.75 -2.38
N ILE A 151 -8.44 31.77 -1.65
CA ILE A 151 -8.90 33.15 -1.84
C ILE A 151 -8.14 33.78 -3.01
N SER A 152 -8.89 34.36 -3.95
CA SER A 152 -8.33 35.21 -5.00
C SER A 152 -8.48 36.68 -4.61
N TRP A 153 -7.35 37.34 -4.34
CA TRP A 153 -7.31 38.80 -4.20
C TRP A 153 -7.61 39.47 -5.54
N ILE A 154 -8.41 40.54 -5.53
CA ILE A 154 -8.66 41.37 -6.72
C ILE A 154 -8.43 42.85 -6.41
N SER A 155 -8.08 43.62 -7.44
CA SER A 155 -8.07 45.09 -7.34
C SER A 155 -9.50 45.63 -7.34
N GLY A 156 -9.79 46.61 -6.48
CA GLY A 156 -11.02 47.38 -6.58
C GLY A 156 -11.10 48.20 -7.86
N ALA A 157 -12.33 48.37 -8.37
CA ALA A 157 -12.59 49.15 -9.58
C ALA A 157 -12.22 50.64 -9.42
N LYS A 158 -12.07 51.14 -8.19
CA LYS A 158 -11.58 52.49 -7.86
C LYS A 158 -10.19 52.48 -7.21
N GLY A 159 -9.49 51.34 -7.26
CA GLY A 159 -8.24 51.14 -6.53
C GLY A 159 -8.43 50.79 -5.05
N GLU A 160 -9.61 50.30 -4.65
CA GLU A 160 -9.79 49.75 -3.30
C GLU A 160 -8.87 48.53 -3.08
N ASP A 161 -8.30 48.43 -1.88
CA ASP A 161 -7.48 47.30 -1.44
C ASP A 161 -8.25 46.42 -0.44
N GLY A 162 -7.87 45.14 -0.34
CA GLY A 162 -8.52 44.19 0.57
C GLY A 162 -9.79 43.51 0.02
N LEU A 163 -9.98 43.48 -1.30
CA LEU A 163 -11.12 42.81 -1.92
C LEU A 163 -10.81 41.34 -2.26
N LEU A 164 -11.77 40.46 -1.95
CA LEU A 164 -11.72 39.03 -2.20
C LEU A 164 -12.77 38.62 -3.23
N LEU A 165 -12.37 37.83 -4.22
CA LEU A 165 -13.29 37.12 -5.10
C LEU A 165 -13.61 35.74 -4.51
N GLU A 166 -14.88 35.49 -4.21
CA GLU A 166 -15.37 34.21 -3.69
C GLU A 166 -16.37 33.56 -4.66
N LYS A 167 -16.12 32.28 -4.98
CA LYS A 167 -16.96 31.42 -5.81
C LYS A 167 -17.67 30.41 -4.93
N GLU A 168 -18.99 30.57 -4.73
CA GLU A 168 -19.78 29.71 -3.85
C GLU A 168 -20.78 28.85 -4.65
N PRO A 169 -20.47 27.57 -4.94
CA PRO A 169 -21.41 26.68 -5.61
C PRO A 169 -22.51 26.22 -4.65
N GLY A 170 -23.72 26.77 -4.80
CA GLY A 170 -24.92 26.33 -4.08
C GLY A 170 -26.22 26.83 -4.72
N PRO A 171 -27.37 26.15 -4.52
CA PRO A 171 -28.65 26.58 -5.09
C PRO A 171 -29.19 27.88 -4.47
N ASP A 172 -28.89 28.09 -3.19
CA ASP A 172 -29.37 29.23 -2.37
C ASP A 172 -28.30 30.31 -2.16
N LYS A 173 -27.16 30.21 -2.87
CA LYS A 173 -26.03 31.15 -2.75
C LYS A 173 -25.72 31.83 -4.08
N GLU A 174 -25.17 33.02 -3.99
CA GLU A 174 -24.69 33.76 -5.15
C GLU A 174 -23.37 33.15 -5.66
N TYR A 175 -23.36 32.73 -6.91
CA TYR A 175 -22.26 31.93 -7.48
C TYR A 175 -20.89 32.64 -7.49
N LEU A 176 -20.86 33.94 -7.76
CA LEU A 176 -19.62 34.73 -7.75
C LEU A 176 -19.86 36.09 -7.10
N THR A 177 -19.11 36.38 -6.02
CA THR A 177 -19.23 37.61 -5.23
C THR A 177 -17.86 38.23 -4.95
N VAL A 178 -17.84 39.55 -4.77
CA VAL A 178 -16.68 40.29 -4.24
C VAL A 178 -17.00 40.72 -2.81
N LYS A 179 -16.14 40.37 -1.85
CA LYS A 179 -16.30 40.72 -0.42
C LYS A 179 -15.09 41.51 0.07
N ASP A 180 -15.33 42.52 0.88
CA ASP A 180 -14.28 43.32 1.51
C ASP A 180 -13.84 42.71 2.86
N VAL A 181 -12.53 42.50 3.06
CA VAL A 181 -12.00 41.98 4.34
C VAL A 181 -12.36 42.86 5.55
N ARG A 182 -12.48 44.18 5.35
CA ARG A 182 -12.82 45.15 6.41
C ARG A 182 -14.23 44.97 6.94
N SER A 183 -15.13 44.42 6.13
CA SER A 183 -16.50 44.13 6.54
C SER A 183 -16.62 42.90 7.45
N ARG A 184 -15.54 42.14 7.66
CA ARG A 184 -15.48 40.97 8.57
C ARG A 184 -15.18 41.31 10.04
N LYS A 185 -15.13 42.60 10.43
CA LYS A 185 -14.97 43.00 11.83
C LYS A 185 -16.17 42.51 12.66
N GLU A 186 -15.90 41.93 13.83
CA GLU A 186 -16.94 41.48 14.76
C GLU A 186 -17.91 42.63 15.09
N GLY A 187 -19.22 42.38 14.94
CA GLY A 187 -20.27 43.37 15.15
C GLY A 187 -20.69 44.18 13.91
N ALA A 188 -20.07 43.99 12.74
CA ALA A 188 -20.53 44.61 11.50
C ALA A 188 -21.82 43.96 10.97
N THR A 189 -22.95 44.68 11.00
CA THR A 189 -24.17 44.25 10.31
C THR A 189 -24.09 44.48 8.81
N SER A 190 -24.18 43.38 8.05
CA SER A 190 -24.07 43.25 6.59
C SER A 190 -22.67 43.45 5.99
N VAL A 191 -22.26 42.46 5.20
CA VAL A 191 -21.08 42.50 4.33
C VAL A 191 -21.43 43.40 3.14
N GLU A 192 -20.59 44.40 2.83
CA GLU A 192 -20.62 45.04 1.50
C GLU A 192 -20.10 44.04 0.47
N SER A 193 -21.04 43.19 0.01
CA SER A 193 -20.81 42.14 -0.98
C SER A 193 -21.35 42.59 -2.33
N ILE A 194 -20.49 42.59 -3.36
CA ILE A 194 -20.91 42.89 -4.73
C ILE A 194 -21.15 41.55 -5.45
N THR A 195 -22.41 41.28 -5.78
CA THR A 195 -22.80 40.13 -6.61
C THR A 195 -22.33 40.34 -8.05
N LEU A 196 -21.43 39.50 -8.53
CA LEU A 196 -21.04 39.49 -9.95
C LEU A 196 -21.93 38.53 -10.75
N MET A 197 -22.16 37.33 -10.24
CA MET A 197 -22.93 36.28 -10.91
C MET A 197 -23.85 35.58 -9.91
N LYS A 198 -25.16 35.68 -10.11
CA LYS A 198 -26.16 35.11 -9.19
C LYS A 198 -26.19 33.59 -9.22
N LYS A 199 -26.04 32.98 -10.40
CA LYS A 199 -26.07 31.53 -10.60
C LYS A 199 -24.95 31.11 -11.55
N GLY A 200 -24.32 29.96 -11.31
CA GLY A 200 -23.28 29.40 -12.18
C GLY A 200 -23.79 28.85 -13.52
N VAL A 201 -25.03 29.20 -13.89
CA VAL A 201 -25.75 28.70 -15.05
C VAL A 201 -26.54 29.86 -15.64
N PHE A 202 -26.45 30.05 -16.95
CA PHE A 202 -27.11 31.13 -17.69
C PHE A 202 -27.62 30.61 -19.04
N ASN A 203 -28.57 31.32 -19.65
CA ASN A 203 -29.15 30.92 -20.93
C ASN A 203 -28.59 31.79 -22.07
N VAL A 204 -28.21 31.16 -23.18
CA VAL A 204 -27.89 31.83 -24.43
C VAL A 204 -28.78 31.27 -25.54
N GLY A 205 -29.70 32.09 -26.05
CA GLY A 205 -30.77 31.63 -26.93
C GLY A 205 -31.67 30.60 -26.23
N LYS A 206 -31.68 29.36 -26.72
CA LYS A 206 -32.40 28.23 -26.12
C LYS A 206 -31.52 27.32 -25.25
N ASN A 207 -30.20 27.54 -25.26
CA ASN A 207 -29.24 26.63 -24.62
C ASN A 207 -28.93 27.11 -23.21
N GLN A 208 -28.89 26.16 -22.27
CA GLN A 208 -28.45 26.40 -20.90
C GLN A 208 -26.95 26.11 -20.79
N ILE A 209 -26.17 27.10 -20.35
CA ILE A 209 -24.71 27.07 -20.30
C ILE A 209 -24.24 27.05 -18.86
N HIS A 210 -23.32 26.15 -18.53
CA HIS A 210 -22.71 26.02 -17.21
C HIS A 210 -21.33 26.67 -17.19
N ALA A 211 -21.07 27.50 -16.17
CA ALA A 211 -19.78 28.16 -16.00
C ALA A 211 -18.76 27.21 -15.34
N ASN A 212 -17.74 26.78 -16.08
CA ASN A 212 -16.63 26.00 -15.53
C ASN A 212 -15.58 26.93 -14.90
N LYS A 213 -15.07 27.90 -15.67
CA LYS A 213 -14.09 28.92 -15.23
C LYS A 213 -14.63 30.32 -15.48
N VAL A 214 -14.26 31.27 -14.62
CA VAL A 214 -14.76 32.66 -14.65
C VAL A 214 -13.64 33.64 -14.30
N TRP A 215 -13.58 34.77 -15.01
CA TRP A 215 -12.63 35.86 -14.78
C TRP A 215 -13.37 37.20 -14.87
N PRO A 216 -13.60 37.92 -13.76
CA PRO A 216 -14.16 39.28 -13.78
C PRO A 216 -13.29 40.26 -14.57
N SER A 217 -13.92 41.23 -15.22
CA SER A 217 -13.25 42.43 -15.76
C SER A 217 -12.78 43.32 -14.59
N LYS A 218 -11.73 44.14 -14.79
CA LYS A 218 -11.15 44.98 -13.72
C LYS A 218 -12.12 46.02 -13.16
N ASP A 219 -13.04 46.50 -13.98
CA ASP A 219 -14.13 47.40 -13.61
C ASP A 219 -15.37 46.69 -13.03
N LEU A 220 -15.32 45.36 -12.91
CA LEU A 220 -16.35 44.48 -12.34
C LEU A 220 -17.72 44.50 -13.04
N LYS A 221 -17.83 45.05 -14.25
CA LYS A 221 -19.11 45.11 -15.00
C LYS A 221 -19.37 43.89 -15.88
N LYS A 222 -18.33 43.16 -16.27
CA LYS A 222 -18.38 41.98 -17.13
C LYS A 222 -17.62 40.81 -16.49
N ILE A 223 -17.92 39.60 -16.93
CA ILE A 223 -17.20 38.38 -16.56
C ILE A 223 -16.93 37.61 -17.85
N LEU A 224 -15.68 37.20 -18.06
CA LEU A 224 -15.30 36.25 -19.10
C LEU A 224 -15.55 34.86 -18.53
N VAL A 225 -16.35 34.05 -19.21
CA VAL A 225 -16.77 32.73 -18.73
C VAL A 225 -16.35 31.68 -19.75
N ALA A 226 -15.67 30.63 -19.31
CA ALA A 226 -15.46 29.42 -20.11
C ALA A 226 -16.43 28.31 -19.68
N SER A 227 -17.09 27.70 -20.65
CA SER A 227 -17.91 26.50 -20.52
C SER A 227 -17.34 25.36 -21.36
N ASP A 228 -17.81 24.14 -21.09
CA ASP A 228 -17.43 22.93 -21.84
C ASP A 228 -15.91 22.75 -21.92
N VAL A 229 -15.25 22.88 -20.77
CA VAL A 229 -13.79 22.87 -20.66
C VAL A 229 -13.23 21.45 -20.77
N GLN A 230 -12.30 21.25 -21.70
CA GLN A 230 -11.54 20.00 -21.90
C GLN A 230 -10.05 20.25 -21.65
N LYS A 231 -9.41 19.46 -20.79
CA LYS A 231 -7.96 19.50 -20.51
C LYS A 231 -7.17 19.07 -21.75
N ASN A 232 -5.99 19.65 -21.97
CA ASN A 232 -5.07 19.26 -23.05
C ASN A 232 -3.76 18.67 -22.52
N TRP A 233 -2.94 19.50 -21.85
CA TRP A 233 -1.72 19.10 -21.12
C TRP A 233 -1.88 19.46 -19.63
N ARG A 234 -0.80 19.77 -18.90
CA ARG A 234 -0.85 20.05 -17.45
C ARG A 234 -1.68 21.29 -17.12
N HIS A 235 -1.48 22.39 -17.85
CA HIS A 235 -2.07 23.71 -17.60
C HIS A 235 -3.07 24.11 -18.71
N SER A 236 -2.83 23.70 -19.95
CA SER A 236 -3.65 24.04 -21.11
C SER A 236 -4.97 23.29 -21.16
N PHE A 237 -5.98 23.97 -21.69
CA PHE A 237 -7.33 23.46 -21.89
C PHE A 237 -7.97 24.20 -23.07
N THR A 238 -9.06 23.66 -23.60
CA THR A 238 -9.93 24.36 -24.55
C THR A 238 -11.33 24.49 -23.99
N GLY A 239 -12.11 25.48 -24.44
CA GLY A 239 -13.52 25.64 -24.07
C GLY A 239 -14.24 26.65 -24.94
N VAL A 240 -15.55 26.78 -24.76
CA VAL A 240 -16.38 27.82 -25.40
C VAL A 240 -16.48 29.01 -24.46
N TYR A 241 -16.25 30.23 -24.97
CA TYR A 241 -16.16 31.44 -24.16
C TYR A 241 -17.31 32.42 -24.36
N TRP A 242 -17.70 33.07 -23.27
CA TRP A 242 -18.84 33.99 -23.18
C TRP A 242 -18.44 35.28 -22.46
N ILE A 243 -19.02 36.40 -22.89
CA ILE A 243 -19.00 37.67 -22.16
C ILE A 243 -20.32 37.75 -21.39
N PHE A 244 -20.25 37.53 -20.08
CA PHE A 244 -21.39 37.68 -19.17
C PHE A 244 -21.44 39.11 -18.62
N ASP A 245 -22.64 39.68 -18.55
CA ASP A 245 -22.91 41.05 -18.11
C ASP A 245 -23.48 41.06 -16.70
N VAL A 246 -22.80 41.75 -15.78
CA VAL A 246 -23.14 41.73 -14.34
C VAL A 246 -24.46 42.45 -14.06
N ALA A 247 -24.79 43.51 -14.79
CA ALA A 247 -26.01 44.28 -14.55
C ALA A 247 -27.28 43.53 -15.00
N SER A 248 -27.26 42.97 -16.20
CA SER A 248 -28.40 42.24 -16.80
C SER A 248 -28.45 40.76 -16.39
N GLN A 249 -27.35 40.18 -15.92
CA GLN A 249 -27.17 38.74 -15.66
C GLN A 249 -27.41 37.87 -16.90
N THR A 250 -27.08 38.41 -18.09
CA THR A 250 -27.14 37.72 -19.38
C THR A 250 -25.75 37.56 -19.98
N ALA A 251 -25.59 36.74 -21.02
CA ALA A 251 -24.32 36.56 -21.71
C ALA A 251 -24.47 36.46 -23.23
N GLU A 252 -23.40 36.83 -23.92
CA GLU A 252 -23.20 36.64 -25.35
C GLU A 252 -21.94 35.78 -25.60
N ALA A 253 -21.83 35.16 -26.77
CA ALA A 253 -20.62 34.45 -27.16
C ALA A 253 -19.46 35.44 -27.35
N LEU A 254 -18.24 35.04 -27.01
CA LEU A 254 -17.04 35.88 -27.19
C LEU A 254 -16.83 36.22 -28.67
N ASP A 255 -17.06 35.27 -29.58
CA ASP A 255 -17.16 35.48 -31.02
C ASP A 255 -18.58 35.13 -31.50
N PRO A 256 -19.47 36.12 -31.73
CA PRO A 256 -20.85 35.86 -32.15
C PRO A 256 -20.97 35.17 -33.51
N ALA A 257 -20.00 35.36 -34.41
CA ALA A 257 -19.97 34.73 -35.72
C ALA A 257 -19.55 33.25 -35.66
N LYS A 258 -18.88 32.84 -34.57
CA LYS A 258 -18.38 31.47 -34.35
C LYS A 258 -18.62 31.01 -32.91
N SER A 259 -19.87 31.10 -32.47
CA SER A 259 -20.28 30.97 -31.07
C SER A 259 -20.12 29.57 -30.45
N SER A 260 -19.80 28.55 -31.25
CA SER A 260 -19.51 27.18 -30.81
C SER A 260 -18.04 26.78 -30.97
N ASP A 261 -17.17 27.65 -31.50
CA ASP A 261 -15.76 27.32 -31.68
C ASP A 261 -15.05 27.19 -30.32
N ARG A 262 -14.17 26.19 -30.22
CA ARG A 262 -13.30 26.01 -29.04
C ARG A 262 -12.14 27.02 -29.09
N ILE A 263 -11.87 27.63 -27.95
CA ILE A 263 -10.82 28.63 -27.75
C ILE A 263 -9.83 28.09 -26.71
N GLN A 264 -8.54 28.32 -26.93
CA GLN A 264 -7.42 27.76 -26.16
C GLN A 264 -6.97 28.67 -25.01
N LEU A 265 -7.13 29.98 -25.20
CA LEU A 265 -6.81 31.01 -24.21
C LEU A 265 -7.70 32.23 -24.48
N ALA A 266 -8.15 32.92 -23.43
CA ALA A 266 -8.73 34.25 -23.55
C ALA A 266 -8.43 35.08 -22.28
N SER A 267 -8.14 36.37 -22.44
CA SER A 267 -7.83 37.29 -21.34
C SER A 267 -8.39 38.69 -21.57
N TRP A 268 -8.80 39.34 -20.48
CA TRP A 268 -9.24 40.74 -20.48
C TRP A 268 -8.07 41.69 -20.73
N SER A 269 -8.32 42.77 -21.47
CA SER A 269 -7.49 43.97 -21.41
C SER A 269 -7.52 44.56 -19.99
N PRO A 270 -6.42 45.12 -19.45
CA PRO A 270 -6.39 45.79 -18.14
C PRO A 270 -7.35 46.98 -18.00
N THR A 271 -7.89 47.48 -19.11
CA THR A 271 -8.87 48.56 -19.24
C THR A 271 -10.33 48.09 -19.30
N SER A 272 -10.60 46.77 -19.23
CA SER A 272 -11.94 46.13 -19.37
C SER A 272 -12.66 46.34 -20.71
N ASP A 273 -12.03 46.97 -21.71
CA ASP A 273 -12.67 47.38 -22.97
C ASP A 273 -12.39 46.44 -24.15
N ALA A 274 -11.54 45.42 -23.98
CA ALA A 274 -11.31 44.36 -24.95
C ALA A 274 -11.00 42.99 -24.32
N VAL A 275 -11.09 41.93 -25.13
CA VAL A 275 -10.62 40.58 -24.84
C VAL A 275 -9.74 40.10 -25.99
N VAL A 276 -8.52 39.64 -25.67
CA VAL A 276 -7.65 38.92 -26.61
C VAL A 276 -7.82 37.42 -26.38
N PHE A 277 -7.83 36.62 -27.44
CA PHE A 277 -8.01 35.18 -27.36
C PHE A 277 -7.30 34.42 -28.48
N THR A 278 -6.89 33.17 -28.20
CA THR A 278 -6.23 32.28 -29.15
C THR A 278 -7.16 31.13 -29.54
N ARG A 279 -7.34 30.92 -30.85
CA ARG A 279 -8.15 29.85 -31.44
C ARG A 279 -7.46 29.32 -32.68
N ASN A 280 -7.39 27.99 -32.82
CA ASN A 280 -6.66 27.31 -33.89
C ASN A 280 -5.25 27.90 -34.03
N ASN A 281 -4.57 28.05 -32.89
CA ASN A 281 -3.23 28.62 -32.73
C ASN A 281 -3.05 30.07 -33.23
N ASN A 282 -4.13 30.79 -33.58
CA ASN A 282 -4.09 32.18 -34.02
C ASN A 282 -4.72 33.12 -32.98
N MET A 283 -4.16 34.32 -32.85
CA MET A 283 -4.67 35.34 -31.94
C MET A 283 -5.74 36.24 -32.60
N PHE A 284 -6.74 36.58 -31.79
CA PHE A 284 -7.87 37.43 -32.14
C PHE A 284 -8.11 38.46 -31.03
N LEU A 285 -8.68 39.61 -31.37
CA LEU A 285 -9.12 40.64 -30.44
C LEU A 285 -10.59 40.96 -30.68
N ARG A 286 -11.38 41.08 -29.61
CA ARG A 286 -12.69 41.72 -29.64
C ARG A 286 -12.71 42.94 -28.72
N LYS A 287 -13.19 44.08 -29.22
CA LYS A 287 -13.51 45.25 -28.38
C LYS A 287 -14.92 45.08 -27.82
N ILE A 288 -15.16 45.44 -26.57
CA ILE A 288 -16.46 45.30 -25.89
C ILE A 288 -17.49 46.32 -26.39
N SER A 289 -17.04 47.36 -27.10
CA SER A 289 -17.89 48.34 -27.76
C SER A 289 -18.61 47.81 -29.01
N ASP A 290 -18.19 46.66 -29.56
CA ASP A 290 -18.78 46.08 -30.78
C ASP A 290 -18.78 44.53 -30.76
N ASP A 291 -19.36 43.93 -31.79
CA ASP A 291 -19.39 42.50 -32.05
C ASP A 291 -18.27 42.04 -33.01
N LYS A 292 -17.39 42.95 -33.43
CA LYS A 292 -16.38 42.70 -34.46
C LYS A 292 -15.14 42.07 -33.85
N VAL A 293 -14.89 40.82 -34.25
CA VAL A 293 -13.62 40.14 -33.97
C VAL A 293 -12.58 40.53 -35.03
N ILE A 294 -11.43 41.01 -34.58
CA ILE A 294 -10.23 41.30 -35.39
C ILE A 294 -9.29 40.09 -35.28
N GLN A 295 -8.76 39.60 -36.41
CA GLN A 295 -7.77 38.52 -36.43
C GLN A 295 -6.36 39.10 -36.54
N ILE A 296 -5.55 38.91 -35.49
CA ILE A 296 -4.19 39.45 -35.37
C ILE A 296 -3.21 38.61 -36.22
N THR A 297 -3.23 37.29 -36.05
CA THR A 297 -2.31 36.35 -36.73
C THR A 297 -3.08 35.43 -37.69
N LYS A 298 -2.43 34.94 -38.76
CA LYS A 298 -3.12 34.31 -39.90
C LYS A 298 -2.56 32.95 -40.33
N ASP A 299 -1.38 32.60 -39.85
CA ASP A 299 -0.60 31.40 -40.24
C ASP A 299 -0.41 30.38 -39.10
N GLY A 300 -1.03 30.63 -37.92
CA GLY A 300 -1.08 29.64 -36.85
C GLY A 300 -1.78 28.36 -37.30
N GLY A 301 -1.26 27.22 -36.86
CA GLY A 301 -1.64 25.89 -37.34
C GLY A 301 -0.80 24.82 -36.64
N LYS A 302 -0.64 23.62 -37.24
CA LYS A 302 0.00 22.46 -36.58
C LYS A 302 1.31 22.83 -35.86
N ASN A 303 2.21 23.55 -36.52
CA ASN A 303 3.56 23.83 -36.00
C ASN A 303 3.79 25.29 -35.52
N LEU A 304 2.79 26.17 -35.62
CA LEU A 304 2.93 27.60 -35.36
C LEU A 304 1.88 28.06 -34.36
N PHE A 305 2.35 28.60 -33.24
CA PHE A 305 1.56 28.98 -32.07
C PHE A 305 1.76 30.46 -31.76
N TYR A 306 0.68 31.15 -31.41
CA TYR A 306 0.69 32.57 -31.10
C TYR A 306 -0.04 32.84 -29.77
N GLY A 307 0.68 33.42 -28.82
CA GLY A 307 0.15 33.81 -27.50
C GLY A 307 -0.12 32.66 -26.52
N ILE A 308 0.05 31.41 -26.96
CA ILE A 308 0.03 30.20 -26.15
C ILE A 308 1.36 29.44 -26.37
N PRO A 309 1.89 28.75 -25.34
CA PRO A 309 3.09 27.94 -25.47
C PRO A 309 2.81 26.63 -26.25
N ASP A 310 3.88 26.00 -26.76
CA ASP A 310 3.89 24.58 -27.11
C ASP A 310 4.15 23.73 -25.85
N TRP A 311 4.31 22.41 -26.00
CA TRP A 311 4.42 21.52 -24.83
C TRP A 311 5.62 21.85 -23.92
N VAL A 312 6.82 22.03 -24.49
CA VAL A 312 8.03 22.22 -23.67
C VAL A 312 8.05 23.60 -22.98
N TYR A 313 7.47 24.63 -23.61
CA TYR A 313 7.31 25.93 -22.96
C TYR A 313 6.19 25.94 -21.91
N GLU A 314 5.13 25.13 -22.06
CA GLU A 314 4.08 24.97 -21.05
C GLU A 314 4.63 24.28 -19.80
N GLU A 315 5.44 23.24 -19.97
CA GLU A 315 5.94 22.36 -18.90
C GLU A 315 7.21 22.90 -18.22
N GLU A 316 8.25 23.25 -18.98
CA GLU A 316 9.62 23.45 -18.47
C GLU A 316 10.11 24.92 -18.44
N VAL A 317 9.26 25.85 -18.91
CA VAL A 317 9.56 27.29 -18.88
C VAL A 317 8.51 28.08 -18.10
N PHE A 318 7.24 28.08 -18.52
CA PHE A 318 6.22 28.97 -17.94
C PHE A 318 5.28 28.30 -16.92
N ALA A 319 5.29 26.96 -16.78
CA ALA A 319 4.37 26.22 -15.92
C ALA A 319 2.89 26.70 -16.04
N GLY A 320 2.45 26.97 -17.26
CA GLY A 320 1.29 27.83 -17.53
C GLY A 320 0.86 27.84 -18.99
N ASN A 321 -0.39 28.24 -19.25
CA ASN A 321 -1.03 28.12 -20.58
C ASN A 321 -1.06 29.42 -21.41
N SER A 322 -0.22 30.41 -21.08
CA SER A 322 -0.27 31.75 -21.70
C SER A 322 1.13 32.34 -21.85
N VAL A 323 1.43 32.79 -23.06
CA VAL A 323 2.61 33.60 -23.40
C VAL A 323 2.15 34.89 -24.08
N THR A 324 1.19 35.56 -23.42
CA THR A 324 0.54 36.81 -23.81
C THR A 324 0.51 37.76 -22.61
N TRP A 325 1.01 38.99 -22.78
CA TRP A 325 1.14 39.98 -21.72
C TRP A 325 0.62 41.36 -22.14
N TRP A 326 -0.23 41.95 -21.31
CA TRP A 326 -0.76 43.29 -21.49
C TRP A 326 -0.01 44.34 -20.64
N PRO A 327 0.23 45.56 -21.15
CA PRO A 327 0.55 46.73 -20.33
C PRO A 327 -0.72 47.26 -19.65
N ASP A 328 -0.56 47.93 -18.51
CA ASP A 328 -1.65 48.51 -17.70
C ASP A 328 -2.61 49.45 -18.45
N ASP A 329 -2.19 50.00 -19.60
CA ASP A 329 -2.98 50.93 -20.41
C ASP A 329 -3.66 50.31 -21.64
N GLY A 330 -3.47 49.00 -21.88
CA GLY A 330 -4.13 48.25 -22.94
C GLY A 330 -3.78 48.64 -24.38
N LYS A 331 -2.78 49.52 -24.63
CA LYS A 331 -2.50 50.02 -25.99
C LYS A 331 -1.75 49.01 -26.88
N TYR A 332 -1.00 48.11 -26.26
CA TYR A 332 -0.22 47.08 -26.93
C TYR A 332 -0.51 45.70 -26.33
N ILE A 333 -0.14 44.65 -27.05
CA ILE A 333 -0.09 43.28 -26.55
C ILE A 333 1.28 42.72 -26.89
N ALA A 334 2.02 42.20 -25.91
CA ALA A 334 3.21 41.39 -26.16
C ALA A 334 2.80 39.92 -26.20
N PHE A 335 3.35 39.15 -27.13
CA PHE A 335 3.08 37.71 -27.21
C PHE A 335 4.26 36.98 -27.84
N MET A 336 4.42 35.70 -27.52
CA MET A 336 5.37 34.85 -28.23
C MET A 336 4.74 34.25 -29.49
N ARG A 337 5.58 34.09 -30.51
CA ARG A 337 5.38 33.19 -31.65
C ARG A 337 6.32 32.01 -31.46
N THR A 338 5.77 30.80 -31.44
CA THR A 338 6.54 29.55 -31.30
C THR A 338 6.45 28.74 -32.58
N ASN A 339 7.59 28.24 -33.05
CA ASN A 339 7.72 27.40 -34.25
C ASN A 339 8.42 26.08 -33.94
N GLU A 340 7.63 25.01 -33.85
CA GLU A 340 8.07 23.64 -33.56
C GLU A 340 8.28 22.78 -34.81
N THR A 341 8.37 23.39 -36.01
CA THR A 341 8.50 22.64 -37.29
C THR A 341 9.71 21.70 -37.31
N ALA A 342 10.82 22.09 -36.65
CA ALA A 342 12.03 21.27 -36.55
C ALA A 342 12.03 20.27 -35.36
N VAL A 343 11.07 20.40 -34.43
CA VAL A 343 10.99 19.55 -33.24
C VAL A 343 10.49 18.15 -33.67
N PRO A 344 11.15 17.05 -33.24
CA PRO A 344 10.69 15.69 -33.51
C PRO A 344 9.33 15.37 -32.87
N GLU A 345 8.62 14.40 -33.44
CA GLU A 345 7.40 13.85 -32.85
C GLU A 345 7.72 12.54 -32.10
N TYR A 346 7.11 12.35 -30.92
CA TYR A 346 7.13 11.12 -30.16
C TYR A 346 5.72 10.49 -30.12
N PRO A 347 5.58 9.18 -30.37
CA PRO A 347 4.28 8.49 -30.35
C PRO A 347 3.93 7.99 -28.94
N ILE A 348 2.85 8.53 -28.36
CA ILE A 348 2.23 8.01 -27.13
C ILE A 348 1.06 7.10 -27.51
N GLN A 349 1.05 5.87 -27.00
CA GLN A 349 0.02 4.87 -27.31
C GLN A 349 -1.01 4.76 -26.17
N TYR A 350 -2.29 4.82 -26.53
CA TYR A 350 -3.44 4.62 -25.64
C TYR A 350 -4.22 3.39 -26.11
N PHE A 351 -4.25 2.36 -25.27
CA PHE A 351 -4.78 1.03 -25.58
C PHE A 351 -6.24 0.83 -25.15
N ILE A 352 -6.77 1.72 -24.31
CA ILE A 352 -8.11 1.60 -23.69
C ILE A 352 -8.91 2.89 -23.88
N SER A 353 -8.25 4.04 -23.73
CA SER A 353 -8.80 5.38 -23.86
C SER A 353 -8.51 5.98 -25.24
N ARG A 354 -9.32 6.96 -25.64
CA ARG A 354 -9.10 7.78 -26.85
C ARG A 354 -9.10 9.26 -26.46
N PRO A 355 -8.01 9.78 -25.85
CA PRO A 355 -7.93 11.17 -25.37
C PRO A 355 -8.13 12.24 -26.46
N SER A 356 -8.04 11.92 -27.75
CA SER A 356 -8.44 12.82 -28.84
C SER A 356 -9.94 13.16 -28.82
N GLY A 357 -10.78 12.24 -28.33
CA GLY A 357 -12.23 12.28 -28.49
C GLY A 357 -12.72 11.94 -29.91
N GLU A 358 -11.83 11.55 -30.83
CA GLU A 358 -12.19 11.15 -32.19
C GLU A 358 -12.67 9.68 -32.22
N GLU A 359 -13.77 9.44 -32.94
CA GLU A 359 -14.23 8.08 -33.21
C GLU A 359 -13.29 7.39 -34.21
N PRO A 360 -12.90 6.12 -33.98
CA PRO A 360 -12.10 5.35 -34.94
C PRO A 360 -12.84 5.21 -36.28
N ALA A 361 -12.09 5.06 -37.37
CA ALA A 361 -12.69 4.75 -38.66
C ALA A 361 -13.43 3.39 -38.59
N PRO A 362 -14.53 3.19 -39.36
CA PRO A 362 -15.27 1.93 -39.34
C PRO A 362 -14.38 0.73 -39.69
N GLY A 363 -14.30 -0.25 -38.77
CA GLY A 363 -13.39 -1.40 -38.84
C GLY A 363 -12.06 -1.24 -38.10
N GLU A 364 -11.76 -0.05 -37.57
CA GLU A 364 -10.55 0.24 -36.77
C GLU A 364 -10.83 0.34 -35.26
N GLU A 365 -12.03 -0.07 -34.80
CA GLU A 365 -12.48 0.12 -33.41
C GLU A 365 -11.60 -0.62 -32.38
N ASN A 366 -10.92 -1.69 -32.80
CA ASN A 366 -10.03 -2.49 -31.96
C ASN A 366 -8.56 -2.03 -31.99
N TYR A 367 -8.24 -0.94 -32.71
CA TYR A 367 -6.86 -0.42 -32.80
C TYR A 367 -6.62 0.69 -31.76
N PRO A 368 -5.48 0.65 -31.02
CA PRO A 368 -5.06 1.71 -30.10
C PRO A 368 -5.02 3.09 -30.76
N GLU A 369 -5.26 4.13 -29.97
CA GLU A 369 -4.99 5.50 -30.39
C GLU A 369 -3.50 5.82 -30.22
N VAL A 370 -2.92 6.52 -31.20
CA VAL A 370 -1.54 7.02 -31.11
C VAL A 370 -1.55 8.54 -31.20
N ARG A 371 -1.22 9.20 -30.09
CA ARG A 371 -1.05 10.65 -30.03
C ARG A 371 0.40 11.00 -30.33
N GLN A 372 0.64 11.77 -31.40
CA GLN A 372 1.95 12.33 -31.68
C GLN A 372 2.14 13.62 -30.88
N ILE A 373 3.18 13.68 -30.04
CA ILE A 373 3.57 14.87 -29.27
C ILE A 373 4.87 15.45 -29.81
N LYS A 374 4.97 16.78 -29.89
CA LYS A 374 6.21 17.47 -30.22
C LYS A 374 7.04 17.62 -28.96
N TYR A 375 8.12 16.85 -28.87
CA TYR A 375 8.93 16.71 -27.67
C TYR A 375 10.41 16.76 -28.05
N PRO A 376 11.11 17.89 -27.79
CA PRO A 376 12.54 17.99 -28.03
C PRO A 376 13.28 17.23 -26.92
N LYS A 377 13.86 16.07 -27.25
CA LYS A 377 14.77 15.35 -26.35
C LYS A 377 16.14 16.04 -26.30
N ALA A 378 16.95 15.75 -25.27
CA ALA A 378 18.29 16.29 -25.17
C ALA A 378 19.11 16.12 -26.47
N GLY A 379 19.70 17.21 -26.97
CA GLY A 379 20.42 17.31 -28.24
C GLY A 379 19.55 17.48 -29.50
N ALA A 380 18.21 17.40 -29.41
CA ALA A 380 17.29 17.62 -30.52
C ALA A 380 17.02 19.12 -30.78
N PRO A 381 16.51 19.53 -31.95
CA PRO A 381 16.11 20.92 -32.18
C PRO A 381 14.98 21.35 -31.23
N ASN A 382 15.17 22.47 -30.54
CA ASN A 382 14.14 23.13 -29.73
C ASN A 382 13.17 23.92 -30.64
N PRO A 383 11.95 24.23 -30.17
CA PRO A 383 11.09 25.19 -30.85
C PRO A 383 11.76 26.57 -30.93
N ILE A 384 11.69 27.23 -32.08
CA ILE A 384 12.20 28.59 -32.24
C ILE A 384 11.15 29.58 -31.77
N VAL A 385 11.53 30.52 -30.90
CA VAL A 385 10.64 31.54 -30.35
C VAL A 385 11.02 32.97 -30.72
N ASP A 386 10.02 33.74 -31.12
CA ASP A 386 10.12 35.17 -31.47
C ASP A 386 9.23 36.03 -30.56
N MET A 387 9.72 37.21 -30.15
CA MET A 387 8.89 38.22 -29.47
C MET A 387 8.10 39.05 -30.48
N MET A 388 6.78 38.98 -30.36
CA MET A 388 5.82 39.72 -31.16
C MET A 388 5.11 40.77 -30.31
N PHE A 389 4.70 41.85 -30.97
CA PHE A 389 3.90 42.93 -30.41
C PHE A 389 2.74 43.25 -31.35
N TYR A 390 1.60 43.65 -30.79
CA TYR A 390 0.45 44.13 -31.53
C TYR A 390 0.02 45.50 -31.00
N ASP A 391 -0.09 46.48 -31.88
CA ASP A 391 -0.60 47.82 -31.59
C ASP A 391 -2.12 47.85 -31.77
N VAL A 392 -2.85 47.97 -30.65
CA VAL A 392 -4.32 47.88 -30.59
C VAL A 392 -5.01 49.08 -31.25
N VAL A 393 -4.28 50.19 -31.41
CA VAL A 393 -4.78 51.42 -32.03
C VAL A 393 -4.51 51.42 -33.53
N LYS A 394 -3.35 50.92 -33.97
CA LYS A 394 -2.96 50.84 -35.40
C LYS A 394 -3.45 49.59 -36.13
N ASP A 395 -3.91 48.55 -35.43
CA ASP A 395 -4.24 47.24 -36.02
C ASP A 395 -3.02 46.64 -36.76
N GLU A 396 -1.86 46.65 -36.07
CA GLU A 396 -0.56 46.26 -36.63
C GLU A 396 0.17 45.28 -35.70
N ALA A 397 0.43 44.07 -36.18
CA ALA A 397 1.35 43.12 -35.54
C ALA A 397 2.77 43.26 -36.12
N PHE A 398 3.78 43.26 -35.25
CA PHE A 398 5.19 43.38 -35.63
C PHE A 398 6.09 42.60 -34.67
N SER A 399 7.35 42.35 -35.04
CA SER A 399 8.37 41.74 -34.20
C SER A 399 9.47 42.74 -33.83
N VAL A 400 10.11 42.52 -32.69
CA VAL A 400 11.42 43.12 -32.38
C VAL A 400 12.44 41.99 -32.33
N LYS A 401 13.54 42.12 -33.07
CA LYS A 401 14.55 41.06 -33.17
C LYS A 401 15.33 40.95 -31.86
N THR A 402 15.27 39.78 -31.24
CA THR A 402 16.01 39.45 -30.01
C THR A 402 17.35 38.74 -30.28
N ASP A 403 17.75 38.61 -31.54
CA ASP A 403 18.97 37.92 -32.03
C ASP A 403 20.27 38.44 -31.38
N LYS A 404 20.29 39.67 -30.86
CA LYS A 404 21.42 40.25 -30.10
C LYS A 404 21.59 39.65 -28.69
N ALA A 405 20.55 39.06 -28.14
CA ALA A 405 20.66 38.28 -26.91
C ALA A 405 21.36 36.96 -27.26
N HIS A 406 20.68 36.04 -27.94
CA HIS A 406 21.23 34.76 -28.39
C HIS A 406 20.67 34.37 -29.78
N PRO A 407 21.38 33.52 -30.54
CA PRO A 407 20.90 32.95 -31.80
C PRO A 407 19.54 32.25 -31.64
N ALA A 408 18.74 32.18 -32.70
CA ALA A 408 17.35 31.73 -32.61
C ALA A 408 17.21 30.25 -32.18
N GLU A 409 18.19 29.43 -32.53
CA GLU A 409 18.34 28.00 -32.20
C GLU A 409 18.84 27.73 -30.77
N ASP A 410 19.38 28.76 -30.11
CA ASP A 410 19.98 28.74 -28.77
C ASP A 410 19.15 29.58 -27.77
N ARG A 411 18.12 30.29 -28.25
CA ARG A 411 17.39 31.31 -27.48
C ARG A 411 16.22 30.72 -26.69
N LEU A 412 16.26 30.86 -25.37
CA LEU A 412 15.11 30.64 -24.49
C LEU A 412 14.62 31.96 -23.90
N ILE A 413 13.40 32.41 -24.28
CA ILE A 413 12.72 33.55 -23.63
C ILE A 413 12.02 33.03 -22.37
N THR A 414 12.38 33.54 -21.19
CA THR A 414 11.92 32.98 -19.90
C THR A 414 11.00 33.90 -19.11
N GLU A 415 10.95 35.19 -19.43
CA GLU A 415 10.05 36.15 -18.75
C GLU A 415 9.86 37.41 -19.61
N VAL A 416 8.67 38.02 -19.54
CA VAL A 416 8.33 39.29 -20.21
C VAL A 416 7.59 40.21 -19.25
N VAL A 417 8.15 41.40 -18.95
CA VAL A 417 7.58 42.37 -18.01
C VAL A 417 7.43 43.74 -18.66
N TRP A 418 6.19 44.26 -18.71
CA TRP A 418 5.93 45.64 -19.13
C TRP A 418 6.48 46.63 -18.08
N ALA A 419 7.41 47.49 -18.50
CA ALA A 419 8.15 48.40 -17.64
C ALA A 419 7.60 49.84 -17.76
N GLY A 420 6.34 50.01 -17.37
CA GLY A 420 5.62 51.29 -17.39
C GLY A 420 4.74 51.50 -18.61
N LYS A 421 4.27 52.74 -18.81
CA LYS A 421 3.25 53.11 -19.83
C LYS A 421 3.83 53.68 -21.12
N ASP A 422 5.14 53.89 -21.17
CA ASP A 422 5.83 54.48 -22.33
C ASP A 422 6.18 53.45 -23.42
N GLY A 423 5.64 52.22 -23.33
CA GLY A 423 5.94 51.14 -24.27
C GLY A 423 7.29 50.45 -24.05
N LYS A 424 7.84 50.50 -22.82
CA LYS A 424 9.07 49.78 -22.46
C LYS A 424 8.75 48.36 -21.96
N VAL A 425 9.57 47.38 -22.33
CA VAL A 425 9.43 45.98 -21.93
C VAL A 425 10.79 45.41 -21.54
N LEU A 426 10.86 44.75 -20.38
CA LEU A 426 11.99 43.92 -19.99
C LEU A 426 11.72 42.48 -20.46
N VAL A 427 12.68 41.85 -21.12
CA VAL A 427 12.61 40.45 -21.55
C VAL A 427 13.84 39.70 -21.04
N ARG A 428 13.63 38.63 -20.26
CA ARG A 428 14.69 37.71 -19.84
C ARG A 428 14.90 36.66 -20.92
N ILE A 429 16.14 36.48 -21.32
CA ILE A 429 16.54 35.53 -22.35
C ILE A 429 17.80 34.81 -21.89
N THR A 430 17.78 33.49 -21.89
CA THR A 430 18.95 32.66 -21.62
C THR A 430 19.34 31.85 -22.86
N ASN A 431 20.57 31.31 -22.86
CA ASN A 431 21.02 30.34 -23.86
C ASN A 431 20.40 28.97 -23.55
N ARG A 432 20.54 28.01 -24.48
CA ARG A 432 19.92 26.69 -24.40
C ARG A 432 20.33 25.91 -23.14
N GLU A 433 21.59 26.02 -22.73
CA GLU A 433 22.14 25.38 -21.51
C GLU A 433 21.90 26.18 -20.23
N SER A 434 21.19 27.31 -20.32
CA SER A 434 20.67 28.09 -19.19
C SER A 434 21.74 28.68 -18.24
N ASP A 435 22.92 29.06 -18.73
CA ASP A 435 24.01 29.65 -17.92
C ASP A 435 24.45 31.07 -18.32
N VAL A 436 24.01 31.59 -19.48
CA VAL A 436 24.24 32.98 -19.91
C VAL A 436 22.90 33.72 -20.01
N LEU A 437 22.48 34.34 -18.91
CA LEU A 437 21.28 35.19 -18.86
C LEU A 437 21.57 36.58 -19.42
N LYS A 438 20.70 37.06 -20.30
CA LYS A 438 20.64 38.44 -20.78
C LYS A 438 19.26 39.03 -20.51
N VAL A 439 19.24 40.27 -20.05
CA VAL A 439 18.01 41.06 -19.92
C VAL A 439 18.00 42.11 -21.03
N LEU A 440 17.00 42.05 -21.90
CA LEU A 440 16.74 43.07 -22.91
C LEU A 440 15.76 44.11 -22.38
N LEU A 441 16.03 45.38 -22.62
CA LEU A 441 15.06 46.46 -22.57
C LEU A 441 14.64 46.79 -24.01
N ILE A 442 13.38 46.56 -24.34
CA ILE A 442 12.76 46.86 -25.63
C ILE A 442 11.92 48.13 -25.49
N ASP A 443 12.11 49.09 -26.39
CA ASP A 443 11.17 50.18 -26.65
C ASP A 443 10.27 49.77 -27.83
N VAL A 444 9.01 49.48 -27.54
CA VAL A 444 7.98 49.00 -28.48
C VAL A 444 7.50 50.12 -29.41
N VAL A 445 7.61 51.38 -28.99
CA VAL A 445 7.21 52.56 -29.80
C VAL A 445 8.27 52.85 -30.86
N GLN A 446 9.55 52.79 -30.48
CA GLN A 446 10.70 53.00 -31.36
C GLN A 446 11.08 51.72 -32.13
N ARG A 447 10.61 50.54 -31.69
CA ARG A 447 10.97 49.21 -32.20
C ARG A 447 12.47 48.94 -32.11
N THR A 448 13.05 49.24 -30.94
CA THR A 448 14.49 49.10 -30.66
C THR A 448 14.76 48.35 -29.37
N GLU A 449 15.85 47.59 -29.33
CA GLU A 449 16.27 46.76 -28.20
C GLU A 449 17.70 47.07 -27.73
N LYS A 450 17.91 47.03 -26.40
CA LYS A 450 19.19 47.19 -25.71
C LYS A 450 19.38 46.06 -24.70
N VAL A 451 20.52 45.37 -24.72
CA VAL A 451 20.93 44.51 -23.59
C VAL A 451 21.29 45.41 -22.41
N VAL A 452 20.59 45.27 -21.29
CA VAL A 452 20.81 46.08 -20.07
C VAL A 452 21.52 45.30 -18.97
N ARG A 453 21.43 43.95 -18.99
CA ARG A 453 22.21 43.08 -18.11
C ARG A 453 22.68 41.84 -18.88
N THR A 454 23.87 41.36 -18.55
CA THR A 454 24.40 40.05 -18.97
C THR A 454 25.05 39.42 -17.75
N VAL A 455 24.76 38.15 -17.49
CA VAL A 455 25.33 37.40 -16.37
C VAL A 455 25.70 36.02 -16.89
N ASP A 456 26.98 35.66 -16.71
CA ASP A 456 27.55 34.37 -17.05
C ASP A 456 27.75 33.61 -15.73
N VAL A 457 26.91 32.61 -15.49
CA VAL A 457 26.90 31.83 -14.24
C VAL A 457 27.81 30.62 -14.34
N ASN A 458 28.07 30.11 -15.54
CA ASN A 458 29.12 29.13 -15.76
C ASN A 458 30.50 29.70 -15.32
N ALA A 459 30.78 30.96 -15.66
CA ALA A 459 31.97 31.67 -15.17
C ALA A 459 31.94 32.04 -13.68
N LEU A 460 30.76 32.06 -13.04
CA LEU A 460 30.58 32.42 -11.63
C LEU A 460 30.80 31.23 -10.68
N ASP A 461 30.10 30.13 -10.93
CA ASP A 461 30.11 28.92 -10.07
C ASP A 461 29.98 27.61 -10.86
N GLY A 462 30.07 27.64 -12.19
CA GLY A 462 29.82 26.49 -13.07
C GLY A 462 28.33 26.14 -13.21
N GLY A 463 27.45 26.79 -12.44
CA GLY A 463 26.03 26.48 -12.36
C GLY A 463 25.19 27.08 -13.48
N TRP A 464 23.88 27.07 -13.25
CA TRP A 464 22.85 27.54 -14.17
C TRP A 464 21.93 28.58 -13.50
N PHE A 465 21.04 29.16 -14.31
CA PHE A 465 19.87 29.92 -13.90
C PHE A 465 18.62 29.05 -13.86
N GLU A 466 17.87 29.15 -12.77
CA GLU A 466 16.49 28.67 -12.77
C GLU A 466 15.60 29.62 -13.58
N VAL A 467 14.55 29.05 -14.18
CA VAL A 467 13.48 29.83 -14.81
C VAL A 467 12.58 30.41 -13.73
N SER A 468 12.27 31.70 -13.83
CA SER A 468 11.51 32.45 -12.82
C SER A 468 10.73 33.61 -13.44
N GLU A 469 9.50 33.83 -12.98
CA GLU A 469 8.61 34.91 -13.42
C GLU A 469 8.25 35.92 -12.31
N ASP A 470 9.20 36.16 -11.40
CA ASP A 470 9.03 37.06 -10.26
C ASP A 470 9.59 38.49 -10.49
N THR A 471 10.08 38.88 -11.69
CA THR A 471 10.61 40.24 -11.91
C THR A 471 9.50 41.29 -11.78
N ARG A 472 9.72 42.32 -10.96
CA ARG A 472 8.67 43.33 -10.67
C ARG A 472 9.08 44.74 -11.06
N TYR A 473 8.35 45.33 -12.01
CA TYR A 473 8.46 46.75 -12.36
C TYR A 473 8.11 47.68 -11.19
N ILE A 474 8.90 48.74 -11.01
CA ILE A 474 8.77 49.78 -9.99
C ILE A 474 8.73 51.16 -10.68
N PRO A 475 7.60 51.89 -10.64
CA PRO A 475 7.50 53.21 -11.26
C PRO A 475 8.25 54.30 -10.49
N ALA A 476 8.74 55.29 -11.24
CA ALA A 476 9.26 56.54 -10.71
C ALA A 476 8.24 57.28 -9.83
N ASP A 477 8.74 57.88 -8.76
CA ASP A 477 8.06 58.76 -7.82
C ASP A 477 9.12 59.61 -7.12
N PRO A 478 9.58 60.71 -7.76
CA PRO A 478 10.65 61.54 -7.21
C PRO A 478 10.30 62.15 -5.84
N SER A 479 9.00 62.35 -5.57
CA SER A 479 8.46 62.77 -4.27
C SER A 479 8.69 61.76 -3.14
N ASN A 480 8.83 60.48 -3.49
CA ASN A 480 8.99 59.36 -2.55
C ASN A 480 10.35 58.65 -2.73
N GLY A 481 11.38 59.40 -3.13
CA GLY A 481 12.76 58.90 -3.23
C GLY A 481 13.06 58.00 -4.43
N ARG A 482 12.13 57.83 -5.38
CA ARG A 482 12.33 57.03 -6.61
C ARG A 482 12.47 57.94 -7.84
N PRO A 483 13.64 58.51 -8.15
CA PRO A 483 13.76 59.50 -9.23
C PRO A 483 13.56 58.91 -10.64
N HIS A 484 13.70 57.59 -10.80
CA HIS A 484 13.62 56.88 -12.08
C HIS A 484 12.84 55.58 -11.96
N ASP A 485 12.24 55.15 -13.08
CA ASP A 485 11.66 53.83 -13.23
C ASP A 485 12.72 52.75 -13.00
N GLY A 486 12.33 51.65 -12.38
CA GLY A 486 13.21 50.55 -12.05
C GLY A 486 12.50 49.20 -12.03
N TYR A 487 13.20 48.17 -11.57
CA TYR A 487 12.63 46.85 -11.34
C TYR A 487 13.35 46.13 -10.19
N ILE A 488 12.61 45.29 -9.47
CA ILE A 488 13.14 44.33 -8.51
C ILE A 488 13.33 43.01 -9.23
N ASP A 489 14.41 42.32 -8.91
CA ASP A 489 14.74 40.98 -9.42
C ASP A 489 15.53 40.18 -8.38
N THR A 490 15.51 38.86 -8.50
CA THR A 490 16.35 37.95 -7.72
C THR A 490 17.66 37.69 -8.49
N VAL A 491 18.79 37.86 -7.80
CA VAL A 491 20.15 37.74 -8.35
C VAL A 491 21.02 36.88 -7.45
N ILE A 492 22.07 36.28 -8.03
CA ILE A 492 23.07 35.55 -7.27
C ILE A 492 24.01 36.56 -6.59
N HIS A 493 24.13 36.47 -5.26
CA HIS A 493 25.01 37.30 -4.45
C HIS A 493 25.65 36.45 -3.36
N ASP A 494 26.98 36.49 -3.27
CA ASP A 494 27.80 35.71 -2.31
C ASP A 494 27.49 34.19 -2.25
N GLY A 495 27.01 33.61 -3.36
CA GLY A 495 26.67 32.19 -3.48
C GLY A 495 25.24 31.82 -3.07
N TYR A 496 24.37 32.81 -2.88
CA TYR A 496 22.97 32.66 -2.49
C TYR A 496 22.05 33.54 -3.36
N ASP A 497 20.78 33.16 -3.46
CA ASP A 497 19.79 33.89 -4.26
C ASP A 497 19.18 35.03 -3.41
N HIS A 498 19.33 36.28 -3.84
CA HIS A 498 19.00 37.49 -3.08
C HIS A 498 18.29 38.58 -3.91
N LEU A 499 17.62 39.52 -3.23
CA LEU A 499 16.87 40.59 -3.87
C LEU A 499 17.75 41.78 -4.25
N ALA A 500 17.54 42.28 -5.46
CA ALA A 500 18.22 43.43 -6.03
C ALA A 500 17.21 44.41 -6.66
N TYR A 501 17.42 45.71 -6.44
CA TYR A 501 16.65 46.78 -7.06
C TYR A 501 17.49 47.56 -8.08
N PHE A 502 17.06 47.53 -9.34
CA PHE A 502 17.69 48.21 -10.47
C PHE A 502 16.91 49.48 -10.81
N SER A 503 17.52 50.65 -10.65
CA SER A 503 16.95 51.95 -11.06
C SER A 503 18.08 52.91 -11.47
N PRO A 504 18.06 53.50 -12.68
CA PRO A 504 17.07 53.33 -13.75
C PRO A 504 17.01 51.91 -14.36
N LEU A 505 16.00 51.65 -15.20
CA LEU A 505 15.75 50.38 -15.92
C LEU A 505 16.96 49.82 -16.70
N ASP A 506 17.94 50.65 -17.07
CA ASP A 506 19.12 50.25 -17.85
C ASP A 506 20.44 50.29 -17.06
N LYS A 507 20.37 50.39 -15.73
CA LYS A 507 21.52 50.33 -14.83
C LYS A 507 21.99 48.89 -14.63
N SER A 508 23.30 48.63 -14.76
CA SER A 508 23.89 47.31 -14.50
C SER A 508 24.01 46.97 -13.01
N GLU A 509 24.32 47.97 -12.18
CA GLU A 509 24.58 47.79 -10.74
C GLU A 509 23.31 48.00 -9.90
N PRO A 510 22.82 46.98 -9.17
CA PRO A 510 21.64 47.13 -8.31
C PRO A 510 21.94 47.84 -6.99
N ILE A 511 20.88 48.16 -6.26
CA ILE A 511 20.88 48.28 -4.81
C ILE A 511 20.51 46.90 -4.27
N MET A 512 21.40 46.24 -3.52
CA MET A 512 21.07 44.98 -2.86
C MET A 512 20.08 45.22 -1.71
N LEU A 513 18.95 44.53 -1.74
CA LEU A 513 17.93 44.61 -0.69
C LEU A 513 18.14 43.55 0.39
N THR A 514 18.77 42.42 0.06
CA THR A 514 19.08 41.34 1.00
C THR A 514 20.47 40.75 0.76
N SER A 515 21.05 40.16 1.81
CA SER A 515 22.35 39.44 1.77
C SER A 515 22.48 38.49 2.97
N GLY A 516 23.31 37.46 2.83
CA GLY A 516 23.73 36.56 3.91
C GLY A 516 23.85 35.09 3.46
N ALA A 517 24.17 34.19 4.39
CA ALA A 517 24.30 32.76 4.11
C ALA A 517 22.93 32.03 4.13
N TRP A 518 21.96 32.55 3.37
CA TRP A 518 20.57 32.10 3.30
C TRP A 518 19.92 32.63 2.02
N GLU A 519 18.78 32.07 1.60
CA GLU A 519 18.21 32.37 0.29
C GLU A 519 16.82 33.02 0.37
N VAL A 520 16.57 33.90 -0.60
CA VAL A 520 15.24 34.37 -0.96
C VAL A 520 14.59 33.32 -1.89
N VAL A 521 13.33 32.97 -1.62
CA VAL A 521 12.67 31.81 -2.24
C VAL A 521 11.53 32.19 -3.18
N LYS A 522 10.80 33.26 -2.87
CA LYS A 522 9.74 33.80 -3.73
C LYS A 522 9.67 35.30 -3.57
N ALA A 523 10.12 36.05 -4.58
CA ALA A 523 10.31 37.48 -4.37
C ALA A 523 10.42 38.35 -5.65
N PRO A 524 9.77 39.53 -5.64
CA PRO A 524 9.00 40.10 -4.53
C PRO A 524 7.57 39.52 -4.51
N SER A 525 7.18 38.95 -3.37
CA SER A 525 5.82 38.43 -3.18
C SER A 525 4.76 39.55 -3.21
N ALA A 526 5.15 40.78 -2.86
CA ALA A 526 4.39 42.01 -3.06
C ALA A 526 5.27 43.25 -2.90
N VAL A 527 4.79 44.42 -3.36
CA VAL A 527 5.47 45.71 -3.18
C VAL A 527 4.47 46.83 -2.88
N ASP A 528 4.69 47.53 -1.78
CA ASP A 528 4.03 48.78 -1.42
C ASP A 528 4.86 49.96 -1.91
N LEU A 529 4.43 50.54 -3.03
CA LEU A 529 5.04 51.70 -3.67
C LEU A 529 4.86 53.00 -2.86
N THR A 530 3.92 53.04 -1.91
CA THR A 530 3.70 54.22 -1.04
C THR A 530 4.75 54.26 0.06
N LYS A 531 5.14 53.10 0.61
CA LYS A 531 6.15 53.01 1.69
C LYS A 531 7.53 52.51 1.24
N ASN A 532 7.72 52.30 -0.06
CA ASN A 532 8.92 51.68 -0.64
C ASN A 532 9.22 50.28 -0.06
N LEU A 533 8.19 49.53 0.36
CA LEU A 533 8.36 48.29 1.13
C LEU A 533 8.12 47.06 0.25
N VAL A 534 9.07 46.12 0.30
CA VAL A 534 9.12 44.90 -0.50
C VAL A 534 8.91 43.70 0.40
N TYR A 535 7.95 42.84 0.07
CA TYR A 535 7.64 41.62 0.82
C TYR A 535 8.16 40.37 0.12
N PHE A 536 8.67 39.39 0.86
CA PHE A 536 9.26 38.17 0.29
C PHE A 536 9.29 37.00 1.29
N VAL A 537 9.52 35.79 0.77
CA VAL A 537 9.72 34.57 1.57
C VAL A 537 11.21 34.18 1.51
N ALA A 538 11.80 33.77 2.63
CA ALA A 538 13.22 33.40 2.72
C ALA A 538 13.50 32.26 3.71
N THR A 539 14.70 31.67 3.60
CA THR A 539 15.23 30.58 4.46
C THR A 539 16.14 31.06 5.60
N LYS A 540 16.13 32.37 5.91
CA LYS A 540 17.06 33.03 6.84
C LYS A 540 17.25 32.33 8.21
N GLU A 541 16.19 31.78 8.80
CA GLU A 541 16.32 31.09 10.10
C GLU A 541 16.84 29.65 9.97
N ALA A 542 16.51 28.94 8.87
CA ALA A 542 17.09 27.64 8.49
C ALA A 542 16.69 27.25 7.05
N PRO A 543 17.52 26.47 6.31
CA PRO A 543 17.20 25.93 4.98
C PRO A 543 15.85 25.17 4.89
N ILE A 544 15.45 24.52 5.98
CA ILE A 544 14.24 23.69 6.10
C ILE A 544 12.99 24.48 6.53
N GLN A 545 13.14 25.78 6.79
CA GLN A 545 12.07 26.69 7.22
C GLN A 545 11.73 27.70 6.13
N ARG A 546 10.54 28.29 6.20
CA ARG A 546 10.14 29.44 5.36
C ARG A 546 9.48 30.48 6.22
N GLN A 547 10.03 31.69 6.20
CA GLN A 547 9.54 32.83 6.96
C GLN A 547 9.28 33.99 5.99
N VAL A 548 8.31 34.84 6.33
CA VAL A 548 7.90 35.99 5.52
C VAL A 548 8.56 37.24 6.10
N TYR A 549 9.18 38.05 5.25
CA TYR A 549 9.89 39.26 5.63
C TYR A 549 9.45 40.46 4.78
N SER A 550 9.83 41.65 5.25
CA SER A 550 9.74 42.91 4.52
C SER A 550 11.06 43.67 4.61
N VAL A 551 11.41 44.42 3.56
CA VAL A 551 12.58 45.31 3.49
C VAL A 551 12.29 46.50 2.59
N LYS A 552 12.92 47.67 2.82
CA LYS A 552 12.76 48.84 1.95
C LYS A 552 13.58 48.73 0.67
N LEU A 553 13.18 49.46 -0.38
CA LEU A 553 13.88 49.56 -1.67
C LEU A 553 15.31 50.15 -1.59
N ASP A 554 15.72 50.68 -0.44
CA ASP A 554 17.09 51.11 -0.15
C ASP A 554 17.91 50.06 0.64
N GLY A 555 17.33 48.88 0.90
CA GLY A 555 17.93 47.80 1.70
C GLY A 555 17.80 47.98 3.22
N THR A 556 17.13 49.04 3.69
CA THR A 556 16.94 49.29 5.13
C THR A 556 15.67 48.64 5.69
N ASP A 557 15.57 48.61 7.03
CA ASP A 557 14.35 48.19 7.75
C ASP A 557 13.88 46.78 7.41
N PHE A 558 14.82 45.83 7.37
CA PHE A 558 14.55 44.40 7.27
C PHE A 558 13.82 43.92 8.53
N GLN A 559 12.57 43.46 8.39
CA GLN A 559 11.73 42.97 9.49
C GLN A 559 11.00 41.67 9.13
N PRO A 560 10.80 40.74 10.07
CA PRO A 560 9.89 39.60 9.87
C PRO A 560 8.43 40.05 9.92
N LEU A 561 7.60 39.42 9.09
CA LEU A 561 6.14 39.52 9.10
C LEU A 561 5.49 38.30 9.78
N SER A 562 6.16 37.14 9.76
CA SER A 562 5.76 35.92 10.48
C SER A 562 6.48 35.75 11.83
N ASP A 563 5.97 34.86 12.69
CA ASP A 563 6.58 34.54 13.98
C ASP A 563 7.88 33.74 13.78
N THR A 564 9.02 34.41 14.01
CA THR A 564 10.36 33.81 13.95
C THR A 564 10.86 33.31 15.31
N SER A 565 10.05 33.39 16.38
CA SER A 565 10.42 32.86 17.70
C SER A 565 10.29 31.33 17.80
N LYS A 566 9.70 30.70 16.77
CA LYS A 566 9.49 29.25 16.65
C LYS A 566 9.84 28.80 15.24
N GLU A 567 10.12 27.50 15.09
CA GLU A 567 10.25 26.90 13.77
C GLU A 567 8.94 27.02 12.98
N GLY A 568 9.02 27.44 11.72
CA GLY A 568 7.84 27.61 10.88
C GLY A 568 8.11 27.44 9.39
N TYR A 569 7.08 26.96 8.69
CA TYR A 569 6.99 27.00 7.23
C TYR A 569 5.75 27.80 6.84
N TYR A 570 5.95 29.01 6.34
CA TYR A 570 4.89 29.94 5.94
C TYR A 570 4.82 30.11 4.41
N GLY A 571 3.60 30.18 3.90
CA GLY A 571 3.27 30.74 2.58
C GLY A 571 2.44 32.02 2.74
N VAL A 572 2.46 32.88 1.73
CA VAL A 572 1.75 34.17 1.76
C VAL A 572 1.21 34.55 0.38
N SER A 573 0.04 35.21 0.36
CA SER A 573 -0.44 35.99 -0.80
C SER A 573 -0.96 37.35 -0.33
N PHE A 574 -0.76 38.39 -1.14
CA PHE A 574 -1.06 39.77 -0.76
C PHE A 574 -2.25 40.34 -1.53
N SER A 575 -2.96 41.27 -0.91
CA SER A 575 -3.94 42.12 -1.57
C SER A 575 -3.28 43.06 -2.59
N ALA A 576 -4.05 43.62 -3.53
CA ALA A 576 -3.50 44.38 -4.66
C ALA A 576 -2.68 45.62 -4.25
N GLY A 577 -3.03 46.27 -3.14
CA GLY A 577 -2.28 47.38 -2.53
C GLY A 577 -1.25 46.94 -1.49
N SER A 578 -1.07 45.64 -1.28
CA SER A 578 -0.24 45.02 -0.23
C SER A 578 -0.65 45.33 1.21
N GLY A 579 -1.77 46.01 1.47
CA GLY A 579 -2.23 46.37 2.81
C GLY A 579 -2.74 45.21 3.66
N TYR A 580 -3.11 44.10 3.01
CA TYR A 580 -3.52 42.85 3.65
C TYR A 580 -2.77 41.66 3.05
N ALA A 581 -2.58 40.62 3.85
CA ALA A 581 -1.98 39.36 3.41
C ALA A 581 -2.75 38.16 3.96
N LEU A 582 -2.93 37.13 3.13
CA LEU A 582 -3.32 35.80 3.56
C LEU A 582 -2.05 35.06 3.98
N LEU A 583 -1.78 35.03 5.28
CA LEU A 583 -0.67 34.26 5.86
C LEU A 583 -1.15 32.82 6.10
N SER A 584 -0.44 31.87 5.51
CA SER A 584 -0.75 30.43 5.60
C SER A 584 0.41 29.71 6.29
N TYR A 585 0.23 29.31 7.55
CA TYR A 585 1.16 28.43 8.25
C TYR A 585 0.96 27.00 7.76
N GLN A 586 2.05 26.35 7.35
CA GLN A 586 2.03 25.01 6.73
C GLN A 586 2.68 23.94 7.61
N GLY A 587 3.34 24.30 8.71
CA GLY A 587 3.96 23.37 9.65
C GLY A 587 5.10 23.99 10.48
N PRO A 588 5.68 23.22 11.42
CA PRO A 588 5.49 21.77 11.60
C PRO A 588 4.23 21.37 12.40
N GLY A 589 3.56 22.32 13.06
CA GLY A 589 2.26 22.08 13.71
C GLY A 589 1.09 22.01 12.72
N ILE A 590 -0.13 21.83 13.23
CA ILE A 590 -1.35 21.80 12.39
C ILE A 590 -1.46 23.09 11.53
N PRO A 591 -1.61 22.98 10.19
CA PRO A 591 -1.69 24.12 9.30
C PRO A 591 -2.89 25.03 9.56
N TRP A 592 -2.72 26.34 9.39
CA TRP A 592 -3.79 27.32 9.53
C TRP A 592 -3.65 28.47 8.52
N GLN A 593 -4.74 29.22 8.33
CA GLN A 593 -4.79 30.39 7.47
C GLN A 593 -5.44 31.58 8.17
N ARG A 594 -4.81 32.76 8.05
CA ARG A 594 -5.32 34.03 8.59
C ARG A 594 -5.11 35.16 7.59
N ILE A 595 -6.05 36.10 7.58
CA ILE A 595 -5.87 37.36 6.87
C ILE A 595 -5.36 38.38 7.89
N ILE A 596 -4.20 38.98 7.62
CA ILE A 596 -3.55 39.97 8.47
C ILE A 596 -3.42 41.32 7.75
N SER A 597 -3.45 42.42 8.51
CA SER A 597 -2.89 43.71 8.09
C SER A 597 -1.38 43.59 7.98
N THR A 598 -0.79 44.12 6.91
CA THR A 598 0.67 44.25 6.77
C THR A 598 1.13 45.61 7.31
N PRO A 599 2.45 45.85 7.47
CA PRO A 599 3.01 47.19 7.72
C PRO A 599 2.61 48.27 6.69
N SER A 600 2.07 47.90 5.53
CA SER A 600 1.50 48.82 4.54
C SER A 600 0.19 49.46 5.03
N ASN A 601 -0.58 48.77 5.87
CA ASN A 601 -1.76 49.31 6.53
C ASN A 601 -1.40 49.87 7.92
N THR A 602 -2.00 50.98 8.33
CA THR A 602 -1.85 51.53 9.68
C THR A 602 -2.84 50.92 10.68
N ASP A 603 -3.97 50.41 10.17
CA ASP A 603 -5.00 49.79 10.98
C ASP A 603 -4.69 48.31 11.16
N HIS A 604 -4.40 47.90 12.40
CA HIS A 604 -4.18 46.49 12.71
C HIS A 604 -5.47 45.67 12.51
N PHE A 605 -5.33 44.55 11.81
CA PHE A 605 -6.41 43.63 11.48
C PHE A 605 -5.87 42.20 11.47
N GLU A 606 -6.59 41.27 12.10
CA GLU A 606 -6.36 39.84 11.98
C GLU A 606 -7.73 39.14 11.93
N HIS A 607 -7.89 38.21 10.98
CA HIS A 607 -9.11 37.42 10.81
C HIS A 607 -8.74 35.96 10.58
N HIS A 608 -9.25 35.08 11.45
CA HIS A 608 -9.07 33.63 11.33
C HIS A 608 -9.93 33.09 10.18
N LEU A 609 -9.31 32.41 9.23
CA LEU A 609 -9.98 31.84 8.07
C LEU A 609 -10.16 30.33 8.19
N GLU A 610 -9.13 29.64 8.69
CA GLU A 610 -9.13 28.21 8.92
C GLU A 610 -8.08 27.84 9.96
N ASP A 611 -8.48 27.15 11.04
CA ASP A 611 -7.59 26.66 12.10
C ASP A 611 -7.45 25.12 12.08
N ASN A 612 -8.12 24.42 11.13
CA ASN A 612 -8.04 22.97 10.93
C ASN A 612 -8.35 22.12 12.18
N GLN A 613 -9.32 22.53 12.99
CA GLN A 613 -9.66 21.85 14.25
C GLN A 613 -9.98 20.35 14.06
N GLU A 614 -10.73 19.97 13.02
CA GLU A 614 -11.02 18.56 12.74
C GLU A 614 -9.74 17.74 12.48
N LEU A 615 -8.77 18.29 11.74
CA LEU A 615 -7.47 17.67 11.51
C LEU A 615 -6.62 17.64 12.78
N ALA A 616 -6.71 18.65 13.65
CA ALA A 616 -6.02 18.66 14.94
C ALA A 616 -6.55 17.55 15.87
N GLU A 617 -7.87 17.39 15.96
CA GLU A 617 -8.53 16.32 16.71
C GLU A 617 -8.22 14.94 16.11
N PHE A 618 -8.20 14.83 14.77
CA PHE A 618 -7.81 13.61 14.05
C PHE A 618 -6.35 13.24 14.32
N ALA A 619 -5.41 14.19 14.21
CA ALA A 619 -4.00 13.98 14.51
C ALA A 619 -3.78 13.55 15.98
N ALA A 620 -4.43 14.21 16.93
CA ALA A 620 -4.35 13.86 18.35
C ALA A 620 -4.94 12.46 18.67
N ALA A 621 -5.84 11.94 17.83
CA ALA A 621 -6.41 10.60 17.96
C ALA A 621 -5.54 9.48 17.35
N HIS A 622 -4.44 9.80 16.66
CA HIS A 622 -3.57 8.85 15.98
C HIS A 622 -2.12 8.87 16.47
N GLN A 623 -1.42 7.78 16.20
CA GLN A 623 -0.01 7.60 16.55
C GLN A 623 0.88 8.05 15.38
N LEU A 624 1.08 9.36 15.24
CA LEU A 624 2.00 9.92 14.24
C LEU A 624 3.46 9.56 14.56
N PRO A 625 4.34 9.47 13.54
CA PRO A 625 5.76 9.17 13.74
C PRO A 625 6.48 10.28 14.49
N ILE A 626 7.58 9.94 15.16
CA ILE A 626 8.47 10.91 15.80
C ILE A 626 9.46 11.41 14.75
N GLU A 627 9.47 12.71 14.47
CA GLU A 627 10.37 13.31 13.47
C GLU A 627 11.63 13.90 14.13
N ILE A 628 12.79 13.35 13.77
CA ILE A 628 14.10 13.83 14.24
C ILE A 628 14.83 14.50 13.09
N TYR A 629 14.86 15.83 13.12
CA TYR A 629 15.61 16.66 12.17
C TYR A 629 17.07 16.75 12.60
N SER A 630 17.99 16.54 11.66
CA SER A 630 19.44 16.53 11.90
C SER A 630 20.20 16.90 10.63
N LYS A 631 21.53 16.90 10.71
CA LYS A 631 22.43 17.06 9.57
C LYS A 631 23.46 15.94 9.53
N VAL A 632 23.93 15.61 8.35
CA VAL A 632 25.17 14.85 8.14
C VAL A 632 26.16 15.70 7.36
N THR A 633 27.45 15.55 7.66
CA THR A 633 28.51 16.24 6.92
C THR A 633 29.23 15.22 6.04
N ILE A 634 29.07 15.33 4.71
CA ILE A 634 29.69 14.47 3.70
C ILE A 634 30.52 15.36 2.78
N ASP A 635 31.80 15.02 2.56
CA ASP A 635 32.77 15.83 1.79
C ASP A 635 32.88 17.32 2.17
N GLY A 636 32.51 17.66 3.42
CA GLY A 636 32.46 19.04 3.91
C GLY A 636 31.18 19.82 3.56
N PHE A 637 30.13 19.13 3.10
CA PHE A 637 28.78 19.67 2.87
C PHE A 637 27.82 19.21 3.97
N ASP A 638 27.06 20.14 4.53
CA ASP A 638 26.07 19.91 5.60
C ASP A 638 24.68 19.61 5.00
N LEU A 639 24.37 18.33 4.84
CA LEU A 639 23.16 17.83 4.21
C LEU A 639 22.02 17.69 5.23
N GLN A 640 20.79 18.04 4.84
CA GLN A 640 19.65 18.04 5.76
C GLN A 640 19.01 16.64 5.81
N VAL A 641 18.68 16.15 7.01
CA VAL A 641 18.08 14.82 7.20
C VAL A 641 16.88 14.89 8.13
N VAL A 642 15.78 14.21 7.78
CA VAL A 642 14.71 13.84 8.73
C VAL A 642 14.63 12.34 8.88
N GLU A 643 14.73 11.88 10.13
CA GLU A 643 14.49 10.48 10.53
C GLU A 643 13.09 10.39 11.16
N ARG A 644 12.19 9.65 10.50
CA ARG A 644 10.86 9.34 11.03
C ARG A 644 10.93 8.00 11.75
N ARG A 645 10.78 8.04 13.07
CA ARG A 645 10.78 6.85 13.94
C ARG A 645 9.36 6.39 14.24
N PRO A 646 9.15 5.08 14.44
CA PRO A 646 7.85 4.55 14.82
C PRO A 646 7.37 5.08 16.18
N PRO A 647 6.05 5.20 16.40
CA PRO A 647 5.48 5.46 17.72
C PRO A 647 6.01 4.50 18.77
N TYR A 648 6.32 5.03 19.95
CA TYR A 648 6.92 4.26 21.06
C TYR A 648 8.25 3.57 20.70
N PHE A 649 9.05 4.23 19.85
CA PHE A 649 10.42 3.83 19.50
C PHE A 649 11.24 3.35 20.71
N ASP A 650 11.94 2.24 20.53
CA ASP A 650 12.70 1.52 21.55
C ASP A 650 14.12 1.30 21.03
N GLU A 651 15.09 2.07 21.54
CA GLU A 651 16.49 2.04 21.08
C GLU A 651 17.21 0.70 21.28
N HIS A 652 16.60 -0.24 22.01
CA HIS A 652 17.12 -1.60 22.20
C HIS A 652 16.62 -2.59 21.12
N LYS A 653 15.71 -2.18 20.23
CA LYS A 653 15.24 -2.98 19.08
C LYS A 653 16.03 -2.66 17.81
N LYS A 654 16.02 -3.61 16.88
CA LYS A 654 16.61 -3.51 15.55
C LYS A 654 15.51 -3.32 14.51
N TYR A 655 15.52 -2.16 13.85
CA TYR A 655 14.49 -1.74 12.89
C TYR A 655 15.02 -1.77 11.45
N PRO A 656 14.23 -2.24 10.47
CA PRO A 656 14.44 -1.95 9.06
C PRO A 656 14.44 -0.44 8.78
N VAL A 657 15.11 -0.03 7.70
CA VAL A 657 15.19 1.37 7.29
C VAL A 657 14.81 1.52 5.81
N LEU A 658 13.76 2.30 5.55
CA LEU A 658 13.44 2.78 4.21
C LEU A 658 14.07 4.17 4.02
N PHE A 659 14.94 4.31 3.04
CA PHE A 659 15.34 5.60 2.50
C PHE A 659 14.30 6.05 1.47
N HIS A 660 13.78 7.25 1.65
CA HIS A 660 12.91 7.93 0.70
C HIS A 660 13.62 9.18 0.18
N LEU A 661 13.59 9.38 -1.14
CA LEU A 661 14.27 10.49 -1.79
C LEU A 661 13.52 10.97 -3.03
N TYR A 662 13.82 12.21 -3.41
CA TYR A 662 13.61 12.70 -4.77
C TYR A 662 14.94 13.12 -5.38
N GLY A 663 15.66 14.08 -4.78
CA GLY A 663 17.04 14.40 -5.13
C GLY A 663 17.24 15.22 -6.41
N GLY A 664 16.17 15.62 -7.10
CA GLY A 664 16.26 16.47 -8.29
C GLY A 664 16.93 17.83 -8.02
N PRO A 665 17.63 18.42 -9.00
CA PRO A 665 18.19 19.76 -8.90
C PRO A 665 17.18 20.78 -8.34
N GLY A 666 17.60 21.58 -7.37
CA GLY A 666 16.78 22.62 -6.75
C GLY A 666 15.61 22.12 -5.87
N SER A 667 15.31 20.82 -5.85
CA SER A 667 14.23 20.25 -5.03
C SER A 667 14.55 20.29 -3.53
N GLN A 668 13.54 20.10 -2.68
CA GLN A 668 13.68 19.94 -1.23
C GLN A 668 12.60 18.98 -0.72
N THR A 669 13.00 17.98 0.06
CA THR A 669 12.11 16.98 0.69
C THR A 669 12.21 16.94 2.21
N VAL A 670 13.27 17.54 2.78
CA VAL A 670 13.47 17.78 4.21
C VAL A 670 13.08 19.22 4.51
N ASP A 671 11.81 19.43 4.84
CA ASP A 671 11.28 20.73 5.27
C ASP A 671 10.41 20.60 6.54
N LYS A 672 9.90 21.72 7.03
CA LYS A 672 9.05 21.81 8.23
C LYS A 672 7.55 21.85 7.93
N LYS A 673 7.05 21.35 6.79
CA LYS A 673 5.61 21.24 6.53
C LYS A 673 4.98 20.08 7.31
N PHE A 674 3.77 20.27 7.83
CA PHE A 674 2.96 19.19 8.37
C PHE A 674 2.51 18.27 7.23
N THR A 675 3.01 17.04 7.24
CA THR A 675 2.77 16.05 6.20
C THR A 675 2.55 14.67 6.83
N VAL A 676 1.47 13.99 6.45
CA VAL A 676 1.22 12.58 6.79
C VAL A 676 0.98 11.83 5.48
N ASP A 677 2.08 11.32 4.93
CA ASP A 677 2.21 10.67 3.63
C ASP A 677 2.48 9.16 3.76
N PHE A 678 2.93 8.53 2.67
CA PHE A 678 3.34 7.13 2.69
C PHE A 678 4.48 6.86 3.68
N GLN A 679 5.41 7.80 3.84
CA GLN A 679 6.56 7.69 4.74
C GLN A 679 6.09 7.70 6.21
N ALA A 680 5.13 8.58 6.53
CA ALA A 680 4.50 8.60 7.84
C ALA A 680 3.69 7.32 8.12
N TYR A 681 3.02 6.74 7.11
CA TYR A 681 2.36 5.44 7.23
C TYR A 681 3.36 4.29 7.47
N VAL A 682 4.46 4.22 6.71
CA VAL A 682 5.51 3.19 6.88
C VAL A 682 6.10 3.25 8.29
N ALA A 683 6.38 4.45 8.81
CA ALA A 683 6.88 4.61 10.17
C ALA A 683 5.80 4.32 11.24
N SER A 684 4.59 4.84 11.09
CA SER A 684 3.49 4.70 12.07
C SER A 684 2.93 3.28 12.16
N ASN A 685 2.65 2.66 11.02
CA ASN A 685 1.86 1.43 10.92
C ASN A 685 2.73 0.17 10.83
N LEU A 686 3.70 0.17 9.91
CA LEU A 686 4.59 -0.98 9.70
C LEU A 686 5.69 -1.05 10.76
N GLY A 687 5.94 0.07 11.46
CA GLY A 687 6.90 0.15 12.56
C GLY A 687 8.35 0.23 12.11
N TYR A 688 8.62 0.61 10.85
CA TYR A 688 9.96 0.76 10.30
C TYR A 688 10.51 2.18 10.55
N ILE A 689 11.82 2.39 10.36
CA ILE A 689 12.38 3.74 10.31
C ILE A 689 12.33 4.23 8.87
N VAL A 690 11.99 5.50 8.67
CA VAL A 690 12.14 6.16 7.36
C VAL A 690 13.16 7.27 7.47
N VAL A 691 14.10 7.32 6.53
CA VAL A 691 15.11 8.37 6.41
C VAL A 691 14.87 9.12 5.10
N THR A 692 14.94 10.45 5.17
CA THR A 692 14.93 11.31 3.98
C THR A 692 16.07 12.29 4.13
N VAL A 693 16.96 12.32 3.13
CA VAL A 693 18.13 13.20 3.08
C VAL A 693 18.11 14.01 1.78
N ASP A 694 18.19 15.32 1.93
CA ASP A 694 18.43 16.26 0.84
C ASP A 694 19.95 16.43 0.67
N GLY A 695 20.50 15.78 -0.36
CA GLY A 695 21.93 15.76 -0.66
C GLY A 695 22.41 16.99 -1.45
N ARG A 696 23.64 16.93 -1.98
CA ARG A 696 24.12 17.85 -3.02
C ARG A 696 23.12 17.88 -4.19
N GLY A 697 23.06 19.00 -4.92
CA GLY A 697 22.04 19.23 -5.95
C GLY A 697 20.73 19.86 -5.45
N THR A 698 20.34 19.61 -4.20
CA THR A 698 19.08 20.13 -3.64
C THR A 698 19.11 21.64 -3.36
N GLY A 699 17.93 22.24 -3.22
CA GLY A 699 17.74 23.67 -3.05
C GLY A 699 18.05 24.18 -1.64
N PHE A 700 18.15 25.51 -1.51
CA PHE A 700 18.13 26.24 -0.22
C PHE A 700 19.30 26.02 0.75
N ILE A 701 20.31 25.23 0.36
CA ILE A 701 21.57 25.00 1.08
C ILE A 701 22.77 25.76 0.47
N GLY A 702 22.52 26.76 -0.38
CA GLY A 702 23.53 27.57 -1.06
C GLY A 702 24.02 26.96 -2.38
N ARG A 703 24.39 27.83 -3.33
CA ARG A 703 24.70 27.43 -4.71
C ARG A 703 25.91 26.50 -4.83
N LYS A 704 26.90 26.60 -3.94
CA LYS A 704 28.04 25.67 -3.91
C LYS A 704 27.61 24.20 -3.76
N ALA A 705 26.58 23.93 -2.95
CA ALA A 705 26.05 22.58 -2.75
C ALA A 705 25.05 22.18 -3.85
N ARG A 706 24.30 23.15 -4.39
CA ARG A 706 23.36 22.94 -5.49
C ARG A 706 24.05 22.65 -6.83
N CYS A 707 25.06 23.43 -7.20
CA CYS A 707 25.59 23.44 -8.57
C CYS A 707 26.67 22.39 -8.84
N ILE A 708 27.24 21.75 -7.80
CA ILE A 708 28.30 20.75 -7.94
C ILE A 708 27.88 19.51 -8.77
N ILE A 709 26.58 19.24 -8.89
CA ILE A 709 26.04 18.11 -9.67
C ILE A 709 26.02 18.37 -11.18
N ARG A 710 26.22 19.61 -11.63
CA ARG A 710 26.09 19.96 -13.05
C ARG A 710 27.09 19.15 -13.89
N GLY A 711 26.59 18.60 -15.00
CA GLY A 711 27.32 17.69 -15.88
C GLY A 711 27.38 16.23 -15.41
N HIS A 712 27.04 15.93 -14.15
CA HIS A 712 27.22 14.63 -13.51
C HIS A 712 26.05 14.24 -12.59
N ILE A 713 24.82 14.57 -12.96
CA ILE A 713 23.63 14.37 -12.12
C ILE A 713 23.40 12.88 -11.78
N GLY A 714 23.17 12.58 -10.51
CA GLY A 714 23.12 11.23 -9.96
C GLY A 714 24.46 10.63 -9.54
N TYR A 715 25.58 11.38 -9.63
CA TYR A 715 26.86 10.94 -9.05
C TYR A 715 26.98 11.33 -7.57
N TYR A 716 27.04 12.63 -7.28
CA TYR A 716 27.21 13.11 -5.90
C TYR A 716 25.98 12.81 -5.04
N GLU A 717 24.79 12.95 -5.62
CA GLU A 717 23.53 12.70 -4.94
C GLU A 717 23.42 11.25 -4.48
N ALA A 718 23.91 10.30 -5.29
CA ALA A 718 23.87 8.87 -4.96
C ALA A 718 24.90 8.52 -3.88
N LEU A 719 26.11 9.07 -3.97
CA LEU A 719 27.13 8.95 -2.91
C LEU A 719 26.62 9.52 -1.58
N ASP A 720 25.90 10.63 -1.60
CA ASP A 720 25.29 11.23 -0.41
C ASP A 720 24.22 10.30 0.22
N GLN A 721 23.42 9.59 -0.58
CA GLN A 721 22.50 8.56 -0.08
C GLN A 721 23.26 7.37 0.53
N ILE A 722 24.28 6.84 -0.16
CA ILE A 722 25.07 5.68 0.28
C ILE A 722 25.80 5.96 1.60
N GLU A 723 26.51 7.08 1.71
CA GLU A 723 27.25 7.42 2.92
C GLU A 723 26.31 7.78 4.09
N THR A 724 25.16 8.41 3.80
CA THR A 724 24.10 8.56 4.83
C THR A 724 23.54 7.21 5.27
N ALA A 725 23.34 6.27 4.34
CA ALA A 725 22.89 4.91 4.65
C ALA A 725 23.92 4.15 5.51
N LYS A 726 25.22 4.24 5.21
CA LYS A 726 26.29 3.67 6.05
C LYS A 726 26.29 4.27 7.47
N ILE A 727 26.10 5.59 7.61
CA ILE A 727 25.95 6.27 8.92
C ILE A 727 24.73 5.75 9.68
N TRP A 728 23.62 5.45 9.00
CA TRP A 728 22.43 4.86 9.62
C TRP A 728 22.61 3.38 9.97
N GLY A 729 23.19 2.57 9.08
CA GLY A 729 23.51 1.16 9.30
C GLY A 729 24.38 0.91 10.55
N ALA A 730 25.27 1.85 10.86
CA ALA A 730 26.10 1.83 12.06
C ALA A 730 25.34 2.12 13.38
N LYS A 731 24.09 2.61 13.34
CA LYS A 731 23.33 2.95 14.55
C LYS A 731 22.87 1.69 15.29
N ARG A 732 22.93 1.73 16.63
CA ARG A 732 22.62 0.57 17.48
C ARG A 732 21.23 -0.01 17.27
N TYR A 733 20.26 0.83 16.90
CA TYR A 733 18.86 0.44 16.67
C TYR A 733 18.51 0.12 15.21
N VAL A 734 19.45 0.25 14.26
CA VAL A 734 19.22 -0.05 12.83
C VAL A 734 19.63 -1.48 12.51
N ASP A 735 18.82 -2.15 11.70
CA ASP A 735 19.13 -3.43 11.07
C ASP A 735 19.72 -3.21 9.67
N ALA A 736 21.04 -3.25 9.57
CA ALA A 736 21.78 -2.98 8.34
C ALA A 736 21.60 -4.05 7.24
N GLN A 737 20.96 -5.19 7.53
CA GLN A 737 20.59 -6.21 6.53
C GLN A 737 19.19 -5.99 5.95
N ARG A 738 18.47 -4.94 6.40
CA ARG A 738 17.12 -4.60 5.96
C ARG A 738 17.03 -3.11 5.66
N MET A 739 17.84 -2.67 4.71
CA MET A 739 17.86 -1.33 4.17
C MET A 739 17.29 -1.34 2.74
N ALA A 740 16.31 -0.46 2.50
CA ALA A 740 15.67 -0.28 1.20
C ALA A 740 15.71 1.20 0.78
N ILE A 741 15.67 1.49 -0.51
CA ILE A 741 15.61 2.86 -1.07
C ILE A 741 14.46 3.03 -2.05
N TRP A 742 13.78 4.18 -2.07
CA TRP A 742 12.69 4.40 -3.03
C TRP A 742 12.47 5.86 -3.47
N GLY A 743 11.94 6.02 -4.68
CA GLY A 743 11.54 7.31 -5.25
C GLY A 743 10.75 7.20 -6.57
N TRP A 744 10.27 8.35 -7.06
CA TRP A 744 9.46 8.51 -8.28
C TRP A 744 10.10 9.54 -9.22
N SER A 745 10.03 9.37 -10.55
CA SER A 745 10.55 10.30 -11.56
C SER A 745 12.08 10.43 -11.45
N TYR A 746 12.62 11.64 -11.22
CA TYR A 746 14.02 11.83 -10.81
C TYR A 746 14.36 11.01 -9.56
N GLY A 747 13.44 10.87 -8.61
CA GLY A 747 13.63 9.97 -7.46
C GLY A 747 13.70 8.49 -7.84
N GLY A 748 13.05 8.10 -8.94
CA GLY A 748 13.15 6.75 -9.50
C GLY A 748 14.50 6.53 -10.19
N PHE A 749 14.97 7.52 -10.96
CA PHE A 749 16.34 7.56 -11.49
C PHE A 749 17.36 7.41 -10.36
N MET A 750 17.24 8.25 -9.33
CA MET A 750 18.14 8.26 -8.18
C MET A 750 18.11 6.96 -7.39
N ALA A 751 16.95 6.32 -7.21
CA ALA A 751 16.86 5.01 -6.58
C ALA A 751 17.67 3.97 -7.38
N LEU A 752 17.49 3.88 -8.69
CA LEU A 752 18.26 2.97 -9.55
C LEU A 752 19.75 3.31 -9.60
N LYS A 753 20.11 4.60 -9.69
CA LYS A 753 21.50 5.07 -9.76
C LYS A 753 22.26 4.82 -8.45
N THR A 754 21.57 4.97 -7.33
CA THR A 754 22.13 4.64 -6.01
C THR A 754 22.35 3.13 -5.87
N LEU A 755 21.39 2.29 -6.28
CA LEU A 755 21.55 0.82 -6.26
C LEU A 755 22.64 0.33 -7.22
N GLU A 756 22.82 0.98 -8.37
CA GLU A 756 23.90 0.69 -9.33
C GLU A 756 25.28 1.03 -8.75
N LEU A 757 25.42 2.18 -8.10
CA LEU A 757 26.69 2.63 -7.51
C LEU A 757 27.03 1.93 -6.19
N ASP A 758 26.03 1.52 -5.41
CA ASP A 758 26.19 0.78 -4.16
C ASP A 758 26.48 -0.72 -4.37
N GLY A 759 26.03 -1.30 -5.50
CA GLY A 759 26.32 -2.68 -5.87
C GLY A 759 25.79 -3.74 -4.90
N GLY A 760 24.84 -3.39 -4.03
CA GLY A 760 24.33 -4.24 -2.96
C GLY A 760 25.11 -4.20 -1.64
N GLU A 761 26.13 -3.33 -1.49
CA GLU A 761 26.95 -3.25 -0.27
C GLU A 761 26.18 -2.69 0.94
N THR A 762 25.31 -1.70 0.74
CA THR A 762 24.58 -0.99 1.81
C THR A 762 23.08 -1.21 1.71
N PHE A 763 22.51 -1.11 0.52
CA PHE A 763 21.09 -1.33 0.25
C PHE A 763 20.85 -2.74 -0.28
N GLN A 764 19.91 -3.46 0.32
CA GLN A 764 19.52 -4.78 -0.17
C GLN A 764 18.38 -4.68 -1.19
N TYR A 765 17.61 -3.60 -1.13
CA TYR A 765 16.35 -3.47 -1.85
C TYR A 765 16.13 -2.06 -2.40
N GLY A 766 15.35 -1.93 -3.46
CA GLY A 766 14.74 -0.63 -3.76
C GLY A 766 13.57 -0.65 -4.73
N MET A 767 12.89 0.49 -4.84
CA MET A 767 11.66 0.65 -5.61
C MET A 767 11.68 1.97 -6.39
N ALA A 768 11.55 1.90 -7.71
CA ALA A 768 11.60 3.04 -8.62
C ALA A 768 10.30 3.15 -9.43
N VAL A 769 9.64 4.32 -9.37
CA VAL A 769 8.41 4.59 -10.11
C VAL A 769 8.65 5.65 -11.20
N ALA A 770 8.20 5.38 -12.42
CA ALA A 770 8.44 6.17 -13.62
C ALA A 770 9.88 6.73 -13.71
N PRO A 771 10.93 5.88 -13.60
CA PRO A 771 12.31 6.37 -13.54
C PRO A 771 12.78 6.90 -14.89
N VAL A 772 13.49 8.04 -14.88
CA VAL A 772 14.46 8.33 -15.95
C VAL A 772 15.60 7.31 -15.84
N THR A 773 16.10 6.83 -16.97
CA THR A 773 17.18 5.82 -17.01
C THR A 773 18.33 6.22 -17.91
N ASP A 774 18.08 7.13 -18.84
CA ASP A 774 19.05 7.71 -19.76
C ASP A 774 18.58 9.14 -20.06
N TRP A 775 19.41 10.13 -19.72
CA TRP A 775 19.07 11.54 -19.87
C TRP A 775 18.90 11.98 -21.33
N ARG A 776 19.31 11.16 -22.31
CA ARG A 776 19.01 11.36 -23.74
C ARG A 776 17.54 11.14 -24.09
N PHE A 777 16.73 10.56 -23.20
CA PHE A 777 15.31 10.27 -23.45
C PHE A 777 14.34 11.29 -22.83
N TYR A 778 14.85 12.18 -21.97
CA TYR A 778 14.10 13.25 -21.33
C TYR A 778 14.22 14.56 -22.14
N ASP A 779 13.45 15.60 -21.79
CA ASP A 779 13.38 16.83 -22.58
C ASP A 779 14.68 17.65 -22.53
N SER A 780 14.90 18.49 -23.54
CA SER A 780 16.10 19.30 -23.68
C SER A 780 16.20 20.46 -22.68
N ILE A 781 15.09 21.10 -22.31
CA ILE A 781 15.10 22.34 -21.51
C ILE A 781 15.41 22.03 -20.04
N TYR A 782 14.86 20.93 -19.51
CA TYR A 782 15.26 20.39 -18.22
C TYR A 782 16.69 19.85 -18.29
N THR A 783 16.94 18.90 -19.19
CA THR A 783 18.17 18.09 -19.11
C THR A 783 19.42 18.93 -19.34
N GLU A 784 19.42 19.79 -20.36
CA GLU A 784 20.65 20.48 -20.79
C GLU A 784 21.01 21.65 -19.86
N ARG A 785 20.06 22.15 -19.06
CA ARG A 785 20.32 23.06 -17.93
C ARG A 785 21.28 22.45 -16.92
N TYR A 786 21.08 21.17 -16.60
CA TYR A 786 21.86 20.44 -15.60
C TYR A 786 22.99 19.58 -16.19
N MET A 787 22.91 19.18 -17.47
CA MET A 787 23.86 18.25 -18.10
C MET A 787 24.64 18.83 -19.28
N HIS A 788 24.37 20.08 -19.70
CA HIS A 788 24.77 20.59 -21.03
C HIS A 788 24.15 19.76 -22.16
N THR A 789 24.39 20.13 -23.42
CA THR A 789 24.00 19.28 -24.55
C THR A 789 24.80 17.96 -24.57
N PRO A 790 24.25 16.85 -25.11
CA PRO A 790 25.01 15.60 -25.31
C PRO A 790 26.27 15.77 -26.17
N GLN A 791 26.33 16.82 -26.99
CA GLN A 791 27.48 17.18 -27.82
C GLN A 791 28.59 17.89 -27.02
N HIS A 792 28.23 18.64 -25.96
CA HIS A 792 29.19 19.33 -25.10
C HIS A 792 29.62 18.49 -23.88
N ASN A 793 28.79 17.54 -23.42
CA ASN A 793 29.10 16.69 -22.26
C ASN A 793 28.83 15.18 -22.51
N PRO A 794 29.45 14.55 -23.54
CA PRO A 794 29.21 13.14 -23.84
C PRO A 794 29.52 12.21 -22.65
N ASP A 795 30.64 12.45 -21.95
CA ASP A 795 31.07 11.63 -20.81
C ASP A 795 30.09 11.71 -19.64
N GLY A 796 29.47 12.87 -19.41
CA GLY A 796 28.42 13.02 -18.40
C GLY A 796 27.17 12.21 -18.73
N TYR A 797 26.69 12.23 -19.98
CA TYR A 797 25.53 11.41 -20.37
C TYR A 797 25.82 9.90 -20.22
N GLU A 798 27.02 9.43 -20.55
CA GLU A 798 27.37 8.02 -20.30
C GLU A 798 27.51 7.69 -18.81
N ASN A 799 28.15 8.55 -18.02
CA ASN A 799 28.31 8.35 -16.57
C ASN A 799 26.97 8.35 -15.82
N THR A 800 26.01 9.15 -16.24
CA THR A 800 24.73 9.32 -15.54
C THR A 800 23.68 8.29 -15.94
N THR A 801 23.73 7.76 -17.17
CA THR A 801 22.86 6.67 -17.63
C THR A 801 22.99 5.42 -16.73
N ILE A 802 21.89 4.69 -16.54
CA ILE A 802 21.89 3.36 -15.89
C ILE A 802 22.46 2.34 -16.89
N THR A 803 23.69 1.90 -16.67
CA THR A 803 24.51 1.11 -17.60
C THR A 803 25.11 -0.14 -16.99
N ASN A 804 25.51 -0.12 -15.72
CA ASN A 804 26.11 -1.24 -15.00
C ASN A 804 25.02 -2.12 -14.38
N THR A 805 24.27 -2.80 -15.25
CA THR A 805 23.18 -3.69 -14.84
C THR A 805 23.66 -4.86 -13.97
N THR A 806 24.91 -5.30 -14.08
CA THR A 806 25.49 -6.30 -13.17
C THR A 806 25.63 -5.80 -11.73
N ALA A 807 26.04 -4.54 -11.51
CA ALA A 807 26.07 -3.96 -10.17
C ALA A 807 24.66 -3.73 -9.62
N LEU A 808 23.72 -3.27 -10.46
CA LEU A 808 22.30 -3.20 -10.10
C LEU A 808 21.75 -4.59 -9.71
N GLY A 809 22.19 -5.65 -10.41
CA GLY A 809 21.92 -7.04 -10.08
C GLY A 809 22.66 -7.60 -8.85
N GLY A 810 23.59 -6.86 -8.25
CA GLY A 810 24.25 -7.22 -6.98
C GLY A 810 23.39 -6.97 -5.73
N ASN A 811 22.31 -6.19 -5.87
CA ASN A 811 21.29 -6.00 -4.84
C ASN A 811 20.44 -7.28 -4.68
N VAL A 812 19.70 -7.45 -3.58
CA VAL A 812 18.87 -8.67 -3.38
C VAL A 812 17.66 -8.67 -4.33
N ARG A 813 16.91 -7.57 -4.39
CA ARG A 813 15.81 -7.40 -5.35
C ARG A 813 15.42 -5.93 -5.53
N PHE A 814 14.93 -5.54 -6.71
CA PHE A 814 14.34 -4.21 -6.91
C PHE A 814 13.03 -4.23 -7.72
N LEU A 815 12.17 -3.24 -7.48
CA LEU A 815 10.88 -3.07 -8.15
C LEU A 815 10.91 -1.83 -9.07
N MET A 816 10.49 -2.00 -10.32
CA MET A 816 10.24 -0.91 -11.26
C MET A 816 8.76 -0.84 -11.64
N MET A 817 8.20 0.37 -11.71
CA MET A 817 6.81 0.58 -12.13
C MET A 817 6.70 1.80 -13.06
N HIS A 818 5.81 1.77 -14.07
CA HIS A 818 5.71 2.84 -15.06
C HIS A 818 4.29 3.00 -15.63
N GLY A 819 3.88 4.23 -15.95
CA GLY A 819 2.72 4.48 -16.82
C GLY A 819 3.04 4.17 -18.29
N VAL A 820 2.11 3.53 -19.01
CA VAL A 820 2.33 3.18 -20.43
C VAL A 820 2.21 4.40 -21.35
N ALA A 821 1.37 5.36 -20.97
CA ALA A 821 1.12 6.60 -21.71
C ALA A 821 1.71 7.83 -20.99
N ASP A 822 2.84 7.62 -20.31
CA ASP A 822 3.60 8.67 -19.65
C ASP A 822 4.16 9.66 -20.69
N ASP A 823 3.62 10.88 -20.67
CA ASP A 823 3.94 12.00 -21.57
C ASP A 823 5.13 12.84 -21.09
N ASN A 824 5.69 12.51 -19.91
CA ASN A 824 6.79 13.25 -19.30
C ASN A 824 8.06 12.40 -19.23
N VAL A 825 8.06 11.35 -18.41
CA VAL A 825 9.12 10.33 -18.43
C VAL A 825 8.63 9.20 -19.32
N HIS A 826 8.96 9.26 -20.61
CA HIS A 826 8.50 8.25 -21.55
C HIS A 826 8.85 6.81 -21.12
N LEU A 827 7.91 5.88 -21.30
CA LEU A 827 8.06 4.43 -21.06
C LEU A 827 9.33 3.82 -21.71
N GLN A 828 9.83 4.44 -22.79
CA GLN A 828 11.14 4.15 -23.40
C GLN A 828 12.26 3.97 -22.34
N ASN A 829 12.26 4.78 -21.27
CA ASN A 829 13.22 4.67 -20.18
C ASN A 829 13.23 3.27 -19.57
N SER A 830 12.11 2.80 -19.04
CA SER A 830 12.07 1.45 -18.46
C SER A 830 12.29 0.35 -19.49
N LEU A 831 11.74 0.45 -20.71
CA LEU A 831 11.90 -0.61 -21.71
C LEU A 831 13.35 -0.78 -22.19
N THR A 832 14.11 0.32 -22.33
CA THR A 832 15.53 0.25 -22.71
C THR A 832 16.43 -0.24 -21.58
N LEU A 833 16.07 0.02 -20.31
CA LEU A 833 16.75 -0.59 -19.17
C LEU A 833 16.43 -2.09 -19.03
N LEU A 834 15.19 -2.51 -19.30
CA LEU A 834 14.81 -3.93 -19.30
C LEU A 834 15.62 -4.74 -20.33
N ASP A 835 15.78 -4.23 -21.55
CA ASP A 835 16.66 -4.85 -22.58
C ASP A 835 18.12 -4.99 -22.08
N ARG A 836 18.67 -3.98 -21.38
CA ARG A 836 20.01 -4.05 -20.77
C ARG A 836 20.09 -5.05 -19.60
N LEU A 837 18.98 -5.32 -18.90
CA LEU A 837 18.91 -6.34 -17.83
C LEU A 837 18.84 -7.75 -18.43
N ASP A 838 18.03 -7.94 -19.46
CA ASP A 838 17.93 -9.19 -20.24
C ASP A 838 19.29 -9.58 -20.84
N LEU A 839 19.98 -8.63 -21.49
CA LEU A 839 21.31 -8.84 -22.09
C LEU A 839 22.40 -9.17 -21.05
N ALA A 840 22.20 -8.78 -19.79
CA ALA A 840 23.11 -9.07 -18.68
C ALA A 840 22.71 -10.31 -17.86
N GLY A 841 21.56 -10.93 -18.14
CA GLY A 841 21.03 -12.07 -17.37
C GLY A 841 20.62 -11.72 -15.94
N VAL A 842 20.13 -10.49 -15.72
CA VAL A 842 19.77 -9.98 -14.39
C VAL A 842 18.28 -10.20 -14.14
N GLU A 843 17.93 -11.20 -13.33
CA GLU A 843 16.54 -11.65 -13.11
C GLU A 843 15.94 -11.22 -11.75
N ASN A 844 16.73 -10.57 -10.89
CA ASN A 844 16.33 -10.17 -9.53
C ASN A 844 15.57 -8.83 -9.48
N TYR A 845 14.63 -8.64 -10.41
CA TYR A 845 13.75 -7.48 -10.42
C TYR A 845 12.28 -7.85 -10.64
N ASP A 846 11.39 -6.93 -10.29
CA ASP A 846 9.97 -6.95 -10.61
C ASP A 846 9.62 -5.74 -11.49
N PHE A 847 8.79 -5.92 -12.52
CA PHE A 847 8.30 -4.81 -13.35
C PHE A 847 6.77 -4.77 -13.42
N HIS A 848 6.18 -3.58 -13.34
CA HIS A 848 4.74 -3.37 -13.54
C HIS A 848 4.44 -2.14 -14.41
N ALA A 849 3.88 -2.37 -15.60
CA ALA A 849 3.38 -1.33 -16.48
C ALA A 849 1.88 -1.10 -16.23
N PHE A 850 1.47 0.16 -16.14
CA PHE A 850 0.07 0.57 -15.96
C PHE A 850 -0.50 1.10 -17.29
N PRO A 851 -1.47 0.41 -17.93
CA PRO A 851 -2.08 0.85 -19.19
C PRO A 851 -2.63 2.28 -19.10
N ASP A 852 -2.47 3.04 -20.19
CA ASP A 852 -3.02 4.39 -20.42
C ASP A 852 -2.76 5.43 -19.32
N SER A 853 -1.86 5.12 -18.40
CA SER A 853 -1.47 5.96 -17.29
C SER A 853 -0.41 6.98 -17.71
N ASP A 854 -0.68 8.25 -17.40
CA ASP A 854 0.27 9.35 -17.44
C ASP A 854 1.32 9.25 -16.31
N HIS A 855 2.19 10.26 -16.19
CA HIS A 855 3.24 10.32 -15.17
C HIS A 855 2.75 10.24 -13.71
N SER A 856 1.48 10.57 -13.45
CA SER A 856 0.86 10.49 -12.12
C SER A 856 0.18 9.13 -11.87
N ILE A 857 0.05 8.31 -12.90
CA ILE A 857 -0.44 6.93 -12.87
C ILE A 857 -1.87 6.83 -12.31
N TYR A 858 -2.78 7.75 -12.66
CA TYR A 858 -4.15 7.73 -12.10
C TYR A 858 -5.19 6.89 -12.88
N PHE A 859 -4.90 6.46 -14.11
CA PHE A 859 -5.88 5.79 -14.97
C PHE A 859 -6.44 4.51 -14.32
N HIS A 860 -7.77 4.36 -14.31
CA HIS A 860 -8.48 3.20 -13.75
C HIS A 860 -7.94 2.70 -12.39
N ASN A 861 -7.77 3.62 -11.42
CA ASN A 861 -7.31 3.33 -10.05
C ASN A 861 -5.85 2.85 -9.93
N ALA A 862 -5.03 3.00 -10.98
CA ALA A 862 -3.63 2.59 -10.99
C ALA A 862 -2.79 3.20 -9.84
N ASN A 863 -3.02 4.46 -9.47
CA ASN A 863 -2.22 5.16 -8.44
C ASN A 863 -2.37 4.48 -7.08
N ARG A 864 -3.57 4.00 -6.75
CA ARG A 864 -3.80 3.20 -5.55
C ARG A 864 -3.02 1.88 -5.61
N MET A 865 -3.01 1.22 -6.77
CA MET A 865 -2.27 -0.02 -7.00
C MET A 865 -0.75 0.17 -6.93
N VAL A 866 -0.21 1.35 -7.30
CA VAL A 866 1.21 1.70 -7.07
C VAL A 866 1.52 1.63 -5.57
N TYR A 867 0.76 2.32 -4.73
CA TYR A 867 1.03 2.34 -3.28
C TYR A 867 0.76 1.01 -2.58
N ASP A 868 -0.28 0.26 -2.96
CA ASP A 868 -0.50 -1.09 -2.45
C ASP A 868 0.66 -2.04 -2.83
N ARG A 869 1.24 -1.87 -4.04
CA ARG A 869 2.45 -2.61 -4.47
C ARG A 869 3.69 -2.19 -3.68
N LEU A 870 3.97 -0.89 -3.54
CA LEU A 870 5.09 -0.38 -2.73
C LEU A 870 5.02 -0.93 -1.29
N ASN A 871 3.83 -0.88 -0.68
CA ASN A 871 3.60 -1.41 0.66
C ASN A 871 3.91 -2.92 0.75
N ASN A 872 3.23 -3.73 -0.06
CA ASN A 872 3.32 -5.18 0.05
C ASN A 872 4.71 -5.71 -0.35
N TRP A 873 5.34 -5.09 -1.35
CA TRP A 873 6.69 -5.44 -1.78
C TRP A 873 7.75 -5.11 -0.70
N LEU A 874 7.63 -3.95 -0.04
CA LEU A 874 8.51 -3.55 1.07
C LEU A 874 8.35 -4.47 2.29
N ILE A 875 7.12 -4.86 2.63
CA ILE A 875 6.86 -5.83 3.70
C ILE A 875 7.52 -7.17 3.39
N ASN A 876 7.39 -7.67 2.15
CA ASN A 876 8.04 -8.91 1.71
C ASN A 876 9.58 -8.82 1.77
N ALA A 877 10.14 -7.68 1.36
CA ALA A 877 11.57 -7.41 1.44
C ALA A 877 12.09 -7.44 2.90
N PHE A 878 11.45 -6.71 3.81
CA PHE A 878 11.88 -6.65 5.21
C PHE A 878 11.49 -7.87 6.07
N ASN A 879 10.68 -8.78 5.53
CA ASN A 879 10.47 -10.15 6.05
C ASN A 879 11.44 -11.18 5.44
N GLY A 880 12.26 -10.78 4.45
CA GLY A 880 13.24 -11.64 3.79
C GLY A 880 12.62 -12.66 2.84
N GLU A 881 11.41 -12.44 2.31
CA GLU A 881 10.76 -13.36 1.36
C GLU A 881 11.54 -13.44 0.03
N TRP A 882 12.18 -12.35 -0.37
CA TRP A 882 13.04 -12.31 -1.56
C TRP A 882 14.34 -13.11 -1.37
N LEU A 883 14.98 -13.02 -0.20
CA LEU A 883 16.13 -13.88 0.17
C LEU A 883 15.78 -15.38 0.18
N ARG A 884 14.52 -15.74 0.46
CA ARG A 884 14.05 -17.14 0.40
C ARG A 884 13.79 -17.62 -1.03
N THR A 885 13.70 -16.71 -2.00
CA THR A 885 13.29 -17.00 -3.39
C THR A 885 14.39 -16.74 -4.42
N GLU A 886 15.46 -16.02 -4.05
CA GLU A 886 16.71 -15.87 -4.82
C GLU A 886 17.26 -17.21 -5.33
N HIS A 887 17.10 -18.28 -4.54
CA HIS A 887 17.34 -19.66 -4.93
C HIS A 887 16.11 -20.54 -4.64
N ALA A 888 14.95 -20.20 -5.23
CA ALA A 888 13.68 -20.89 -5.03
C ALA A 888 13.73 -22.38 -5.45
N VAL A 889 14.13 -23.25 -4.51
CA VAL A 889 13.95 -24.69 -4.64
C VAL A 889 12.46 -25.05 -4.43
N PRO A 890 11.87 -25.96 -5.23
CA PRO A 890 10.51 -26.44 -5.01
C PRO A 890 10.34 -26.94 -3.56
N PHE A 891 9.29 -26.46 -2.89
CA PHE A 891 9.13 -26.60 -1.45
C PHE A 891 9.13 -28.07 -0.99
N LYS A 892 10.26 -28.53 -0.45
CA LYS A 892 10.35 -29.81 0.27
C LYS A 892 10.04 -29.56 1.74
N THR A 893 8.86 -30.00 2.16
CA THR A 893 8.28 -29.74 3.49
C THR A 893 9.10 -30.33 4.65
N THR A 894 10.08 -29.58 5.15
CA THR A 894 10.90 -29.85 6.35
C THR A 894 11.39 -28.51 6.94
N GLY A 895 11.65 -28.33 8.23
CA GLY A 895 11.55 -29.29 9.34
C GLY A 895 12.09 -28.79 10.69
N ILE A 896 12.36 -27.48 10.89
CA ILE A 896 13.25 -26.98 11.96
C ILE A 896 12.79 -27.31 13.41
N ALA A 897 11.49 -27.22 13.71
CA ALA A 897 10.97 -27.63 15.01
C ALA A 897 10.93 -29.16 15.18
N LEU A 898 10.84 -29.89 14.06
CA LEU A 898 10.76 -31.35 14.00
C LEU A 898 12.16 -31.98 14.15
N GLU A 899 13.19 -31.44 13.49
CA GLU A 899 14.58 -31.89 13.60
C GLU A 899 15.01 -32.00 15.06
N LYS A 900 14.78 -30.92 15.84
CA LYS A 900 15.13 -30.89 17.26
C LYS A 900 14.36 -31.90 18.12
N ALA A 901 13.17 -32.29 17.70
CA ALA A 901 12.33 -33.31 18.35
C ALA A 901 12.60 -34.75 17.86
N MET A 902 13.29 -34.90 16.73
CA MET A 902 13.76 -36.16 16.14
C MET A 902 15.19 -36.52 16.56
N THR A 903 16.03 -35.52 16.89
CA THR A 903 17.42 -35.75 17.35
C THR A 903 17.54 -36.31 18.78
N GLU A 904 16.51 -36.16 19.62
CA GLU A 904 16.46 -36.79 20.94
C GLU A 904 15.48 -37.98 20.91
N PRO A 905 15.96 -39.25 20.95
CA PRO A 905 15.06 -40.40 21.02
C PRO A 905 14.26 -40.36 22.34
N PRO A 906 12.96 -40.70 22.33
CA PRO A 906 12.14 -40.62 23.53
C PRO A 906 12.70 -41.49 24.67
N LYS A 907 12.55 -41.02 25.91
CA LYS A 907 13.06 -41.70 27.11
C LYS A 907 12.30 -43.00 27.38
N MET A 908 12.72 -44.08 26.75
CA MET A 908 12.16 -45.42 26.89
C MET A 908 12.75 -46.19 28.09
N SER A 909 11.92 -46.96 28.79
CA SER A 909 12.40 -47.95 29.76
C SER A 909 13.21 -49.08 29.09
N PRO A 910 14.07 -49.82 29.82
CA PRO A 910 14.77 -50.98 29.25
C PRO A 910 13.81 -52.05 28.69
N ALA A 911 12.67 -52.28 29.34
CA ALA A 911 11.65 -53.22 28.86
C ALA A 911 10.99 -52.73 27.56
N THR A 912 10.70 -51.43 27.46
CA THR A 912 10.17 -50.78 26.24
C THR A 912 11.14 -50.97 25.05
N LYS A 913 12.46 -50.89 25.28
CA LYS A 913 13.49 -51.14 24.24
C LYS A 913 13.55 -52.61 23.78
N GLU A 914 13.40 -53.56 24.70
CA GLU A 914 13.34 -54.99 24.37
C GLU A 914 12.11 -55.30 23.50
N LEU A 915 10.95 -54.72 23.83
CA LEU A 915 9.71 -54.87 23.05
C LEU A 915 9.87 -54.29 21.63
N PHE A 916 10.51 -53.14 21.45
CA PHE A 916 10.81 -52.62 20.10
C PHE A 916 11.75 -53.54 19.31
N THR A 917 12.72 -54.17 19.96
CA THR A 917 13.64 -55.13 19.32
C THR A 917 12.87 -56.34 18.79
N LYS A 918 11.95 -56.90 19.58
CA LYS A 918 11.07 -57.99 19.15
C LYS A 918 10.06 -57.54 18.09
N LEU A 919 9.52 -56.32 18.18
CA LEU A 919 8.59 -55.75 17.21
C LEU A 919 9.22 -55.60 15.81
N ARG A 920 10.50 -55.23 15.71
CA ARG A 920 11.25 -55.17 14.44
C ARG A 920 11.29 -56.51 13.68
N MET A 921 11.16 -57.64 14.37
CA MET A 921 11.18 -58.96 13.72
C MET A 921 9.96 -59.17 12.83
N ILE A 922 8.78 -58.70 13.28
CA ILE A 922 7.51 -58.81 12.54
C ILE A 922 7.30 -57.69 11.50
N VAL A 923 8.26 -56.76 11.35
CA VAL A 923 8.24 -55.76 10.26
C VAL A 923 8.87 -56.38 9.00
N PRO A 924 8.22 -56.29 7.82
CA PRO A 924 8.78 -56.82 6.59
C PRO A 924 10.02 -56.04 6.15
N PRO A 925 11.07 -56.70 5.62
CA PRO A 925 12.17 -56.02 4.95
C PRO A 925 11.74 -55.58 3.54
N MET A 926 12.19 -54.40 3.11
CA MET A 926 11.84 -53.81 1.80
C MET A 926 12.75 -54.35 0.70
N LEU A 927 12.54 -55.62 0.32
CA LEU A 927 13.36 -56.34 -0.67
C LEU A 927 12.72 -56.32 -2.07
N GLU A 928 13.54 -56.20 -3.12
CA GLU A 928 13.10 -56.20 -4.54
C GLU A 928 12.27 -57.42 -4.95
N LYS A 929 12.39 -58.54 -4.21
CA LYS A 929 11.65 -59.78 -4.46
C LYS A 929 10.15 -59.70 -4.15
N PHE A 930 9.69 -58.67 -3.44
CA PHE A 930 8.29 -58.50 -3.06
C PHE A 930 7.50 -57.70 -4.09
N HIS A 931 6.24 -58.10 -4.29
CA HIS A 931 5.30 -57.45 -5.19
C HIS A 931 4.15 -56.80 -4.42
N LYS A 932 3.59 -55.73 -5.00
CA LYS A 932 2.49 -54.95 -4.40
C LYS A 932 1.34 -55.85 -3.94
N GLY A 933 1.04 -55.78 -2.65
CA GLY A 933 0.01 -56.54 -1.97
C GLY A 933 0.57 -57.69 -1.12
N GLN A 934 1.84 -58.06 -1.23
CA GLN A 934 2.43 -59.12 -0.41
C GLN A 934 2.75 -58.65 1.02
N LEU A 935 3.04 -57.37 1.23
CA LEU A 935 3.52 -56.82 2.51
C LEU A 935 2.45 -56.02 3.27
N GLY A 936 1.17 -56.29 3.04
CA GLY A 936 0.08 -55.72 3.84
C GLY A 936 -1.20 -55.50 3.04
N ARG A 937 -2.32 -56.06 3.51
CA ARG A 937 -3.64 -55.89 2.90
C ARG A 937 -4.65 -55.72 4.03
N VAL A 938 -5.02 -54.47 4.31
CA VAL A 938 -5.89 -54.09 5.43
C VAL A 938 -7.18 -53.49 4.89
N ALA A 939 -8.32 -53.83 5.50
CA ALA A 939 -9.57 -53.10 5.26
C ALA A 939 -10.13 -52.48 6.55
N VAL A 940 -10.53 -51.22 6.45
CA VAL A 940 -11.32 -50.51 7.47
C VAL A 940 -12.78 -50.56 7.07
N ILE A 941 -13.62 -51.17 7.91
CA ILE A 941 -15.05 -51.35 7.71
C ILE A 941 -15.79 -50.39 8.64
N GLY A 942 -16.45 -49.39 8.07
CA GLY A 942 -17.04 -48.26 8.79
C GLY A 942 -17.27 -47.08 7.85
N GLY A 943 -17.76 -45.96 8.38
CA GLY A 943 -18.18 -44.80 7.59
C GLY A 943 -19.66 -44.86 7.23
N SER A 944 -20.46 -44.20 8.05
CA SER A 944 -21.86 -43.84 7.82
C SER A 944 -21.98 -42.48 7.12
N GLU A 945 -23.21 -42.10 6.76
CA GLU A 945 -23.58 -40.78 6.22
C GLU A 945 -23.00 -39.61 7.04
N ASN A 946 -22.97 -39.74 8.38
CA ASN A 946 -22.55 -38.67 9.28
C ASN A 946 -21.07 -38.75 9.74
N TYR A 947 -20.40 -39.90 9.56
CA TYR A 947 -19.07 -40.14 10.13
C TYR A 947 -18.05 -40.60 9.08
N THR A 948 -17.91 -39.80 8.02
CA THR A 948 -17.06 -40.09 6.85
C THR A 948 -15.55 -40.00 7.12
N GLY A 949 -15.12 -39.14 8.05
CA GLY A 949 -13.68 -38.88 8.30
C GLY A 949 -12.95 -39.97 9.10
N ALA A 950 -13.61 -40.59 10.08
CA ALA A 950 -12.99 -41.62 10.94
C ALA A 950 -12.41 -42.83 10.16
N PRO A 951 -13.14 -43.50 9.24
CA PRO A 951 -12.57 -44.60 8.46
C PRO A 951 -11.45 -44.13 7.51
N TYR A 952 -11.50 -42.89 7.02
CA TYR A 952 -10.41 -42.30 6.25
C TYR A 952 -9.12 -42.18 7.08
N PHE A 953 -9.18 -41.62 8.28
CA PHE A 953 -7.98 -41.48 9.12
C PHE A 953 -7.38 -42.84 9.52
N SER A 954 -8.21 -43.84 9.79
CA SER A 954 -7.75 -45.20 10.09
C SER A 954 -7.09 -45.86 8.87
N ALA A 955 -7.71 -45.78 7.69
CA ALA A 955 -7.16 -46.36 6.47
C ALA A 955 -5.91 -45.62 5.98
N MET A 956 -5.86 -44.29 6.15
CA MET A 956 -4.71 -43.47 5.81
C MET A 956 -3.54 -43.68 6.78
N ALA A 957 -3.80 -43.86 8.08
CA ALA A 957 -2.77 -44.26 9.03
C ALA A 957 -2.18 -45.64 8.68
N SER A 958 -3.00 -46.59 8.24
CA SER A 958 -2.51 -47.89 7.75
C SER A 958 -1.65 -47.75 6.49
N ALA A 959 -2.09 -46.97 5.50
CA ALA A 959 -1.32 -46.71 4.29
C ALA A 959 0.03 -46.01 4.59
N ARG A 960 0.03 -44.99 5.45
CA ARG A 960 1.23 -44.23 5.82
C ARG A 960 2.18 -44.97 6.76
N LEU A 961 1.73 -46.04 7.42
CA LEU A 961 2.61 -46.93 8.18
C LEU A 961 3.34 -47.94 7.27
N GLY A 962 2.93 -48.11 6.02
CA GLY A 962 3.58 -49.00 5.05
C GLY A 962 2.76 -50.22 4.63
N CYS A 963 1.43 -50.18 4.75
CA CYS A 963 0.56 -51.23 4.19
C CYS A 963 0.40 -51.08 2.67
N ASP A 964 0.77 -52.11 1.88
CA ASP A 964 0.69 -52.08 0.39
C ASP A 964 -0.69 -51.71 -0.16
N LEU A 965 -1.75 -52.24 0.46
CA LEU A 965 -3.14 -52.03 0.07
C LEU A 965 -4.00 -51.71 1.30
N SER A 966 -4.53 -50.48 1.34
CA SER A 966 -5.48 -50.03 2.36
C SER A 966 -6.87 -49.82 1.74
N HIS A 967 -7.83 -50.60 2.21
CA HIS A 967 -9.21 -50.62 1.73
C HIS A 967 -10.14 -49.92 2.72
N VAL A 968 -11.18 -49.25 2.23
CA VAL A 968 -12.29 -48.73 3.04
C VAL A 968 -13.58 -49.35 2.55
N VAL A 969 -14.36 -49.98 3.44
CA VAL A 969 -15.68 -50.54 3.14
C VAL A 969 -16.72 -49.74 3.92
N CYS A 970 -17.44 -48.87 3.21
CA CYS A 970 -18.30 -47.83 3.79
C CYS A 970 -19.65 -47.72 3.06
N THR A 971 -20.52 -46.82 3.52
CA THR A 971 -21.76 -46.48 2.80
C THR A 971 -21.45 -45.64 1.54
N PRO A 972 -22.35 -45.60 0.53
CA PRO A 972 -22.13 -44.80 -0.67
C PRO A 972 -21.91 -43.29 -0.44
N PRO A 973 -22.62 -42.61 0.49
CA PRO A 973 -22.33 -41.21 0.83
C PRO A 973 -20.90 -41.02 1.37
N ALA A 974 -20.49 -41.86 2.32
CA ALA A 974 -19.13 -41.84 2.85
C ALA A 974 -18.07 -42.12 1.77
N ALA A 975 -18.36 -43.03 0.83
CA ALA A 975 -17.43 -43.37 -0.24
C ALA A 975 -17.09 -42.18 -1.15
N ASN A 976 -18.07 -41.33 -1.46
CA ASN A 976 -17.85 -40.15 -2.30
C ASN A 976 -16.94 -39.13 -1.60
N VAL A 977 -17.13 -38.93 -0.29
CA VAL A 977 -16.32 -38.02 0.52
C VAL A 977 -14.90 -38.54 0.73
N ILE A 978 -14.74 -39.83 1.03
CA ILE A 978 -13.41 -40.42 1.29
C ILE A 978 -12.56 -40.45 0.01
N LYS A 979 -13.18 -40.65 -1.16
CA LYS A 979 -12.49 -40.61 -2.47
C LYS A 979 -11.97 -39.22 -2.84
N SER A 980 -12.59 -38.13 -2.36
CA SER A 980 -12.05 -36.78 -2.59
C SER A 980 -10.93 -36.42 -1.61
N TYR A 981 -10.82 -37.10 -0.46
CA TYR A 981 -9.72 -36.89 0.49
C TYR A 981 -8.41 -37.56 0.05
N SER A 982 -8.46 -38.73 -0.61
CA SER A 982 -7.25 -39.32 -1.20
C SER A 982 -7.53 -40.35 -2.31
N PRO A 983 -6.82 -40.29 -3.45
CA PRO A 983 -6.89 -41.32 -4.48
C PRO A 983 -6.15 -42.62 -4.11
N ASN A 984 -5.37 -42.64 -3.02
CA ASN A 984 -4.54 -43.79 -2.64
C ASN A 984 -5.31 -44.92 -1.95
N LEU A 985 -6.52 -44.65 -1.44
CA LEU A 985 -7.33 -45.64 -0.71
C LEU A 985 -8.30 -46.38 -1.64
N MET A 986 -8.42 -47.70 -1.47
CA MET A 986 -9.37 -48.50 -2.22
C MET A 986 -10.76 -48.46 -1.56
N VAL A 987 -11.64 -47.56 -2.01
CA VAL A 987 -12.93 -47.28 -1.37
C VAL A 987 -14.12 -48.03 -2.02
N HIS A 988 -14.76 -48.90 -1.23
CA HIS A 988 -15.83 -49.83 -1.60
C HIS A 988 -17.20 -49.42 -1.00
N PRO A 989 -18.16 -48.89 -1.80
CA PRO A 989 -19.46 -48.39 -1.34
C PRO A 989 -20.49 -49.52 -1.09
N ILE A 990 -20.15 -50.48 -0.23
CA ILE A 990 -20.91 -51.72 -0.05
C ILE A 990 -21.94 -51.64 1.08
N LEU A 991 -21.64 -50.94 2.18
CA LEU A 991 -22.54 -50.89 3.35
C LEU A 991 -23.85 -50.13 3.03
N ARG A 992 -24.89 -50.36 3.83
CA ARG A 992 -26.18 -49.66 3.78
C ARG A 992 -26.66 -49.39 5.21
N GLU A 993 -27.35 -48.27 5.35
CA GLU A 993 -28.08 -47.89 6.56
C GLU A 993 -29.57 -48.14 6.35
N THR A 994 -30.35 -48.27 7.42
CA THR A 994 -31.83 -48.45 7.32
C THR A 994 -32.49 -47.30 6.55
N THR A 995 -31.87 -46.11 6.56
CA THR A 995 -32.30 -44.88 5.86
C THR A 995 -31.77 -44.77 4.42
N SER A 996 -30.95 -45.71 3.93
CA SER A 996 -30.38 -45.64 2.58
C SER A 996 -31.49 -45.69 1.50
N PRO A 997 -31.38 -44.92 0.40
CA PRO A 997 -32.38 -44.90 -0.67
C PRO A 997 -32.63 -46.25 -1.36
N ASP A 998 -31.66 -47.16 -1.26
CA ASP A 998 -31.69 -48.54 -1.76
C ASP A 998 -31.27 -49.48 -0.60
N PRO A 999 -32.21 -49.84 0.30
CA PRO A 999 -31.92 -50.65 1.48
C PRO A 999 -31.85 -52.14 1.11
N LEU A 1000 -30.63 -52.66 1.05
CA LEU A 1000 -30.37 -54.07 0.78
C LEU A 1000 -30.38 -54.90 2.08
N PRO A 1001 -30.91 -56.14 2.09
CA PRO A 1001 -30.88 -56.98 3.29
C PRO A 1001 -29.45 -57.46 3.60
N VAL A 1002 -29.15 -57.67 4.89
CA VAL A 1002 -27.88 -58.21 5.42
C VAL A 1002 -27.35 -59.40 4.60
N THR A 1003 -28.25 -60.32 4.22
CA THR A 1003 -27.97 -61.54 3.43
C THR A 1003 -27.41 -61.27 2.04
N SER A 1004 -27.53 -60.04 1.52
CA SER A 1004 -26.96 -59.59 0.24
C SER A 1004 -25.74 -58.66 0.39
N ILE A 1005 -25.61 -57.99 1.55
CA ILE A 1005 -24.48 -57.09 1.83
C ILE A 1005 -23.29 -57.86 2.39
N ALA A 1006 -23.50 -58.66 3.45
CA ALA A 1006 -22.41 -59.35 4.15
C ALA A 1006 -21.57 -60.26 3.22
N PRO A 1007 -22.13 -61.05 2.28
CA PRO A 1007 -21.33 -61.86 1.35
C PRO A 1007 -20.43 -61.04 0.43
N ARG A 1008 -20.82 -59.79 0.09
CA ARG A 1008 -20.00 -58.88 -0.73
C ARG A 1008 -18.83 -58.30 0.05
N VAL A 1009 -18.97 -58.13 1.37
CA VAL A 1009 -17.86 -57.75 2.24
C VAL A 1009 -16.94 -58.96 2.45
N ALA A 1010 -17.51 -60.14 2.73
CA ALA A 1010 -16.78 -61.40 2.90
C ALA A 1010 -15.94 -61.79 1.67
N SER A 1011 -16.40 -61.50 0.45
CA SER A 1011 -15.60 -61.77 -0.76
C SER A 1011 -14.29 -60.98 -0.80
N ILE A 1012 -14.29 -59.72 -0.35
CA ILE A 1012 -13.07 -58.90 -0.22
C ILE A 1012 -12.17 -59.48 0.87
N MET A 1013 -12.75 -59.91 2.00
CA MET A 1013 -12.00 -60.42 3.16
C MET A 1013 -11.16 -61.66 2.87
N THR A 1014 -11.52 -62.48 1.88
CA THR A 1014 -10.71 -63.64 1.46
C THR A 1014 -9.28 -63.29 1.07
N ASN A 1015 -9.02 -62.03 0.69
CA ASN A 1015 -7.71 -61.54 0.28
C ASN A 1015 -7.12 -60.51 1.27
N LEU A 1016 -7.58 -60.44 2.53
CA LEU A 1016 -7.04 -59.50 3.52
C LEU A 1016 -6.16 -60.20 4.56
N HIS A 1017 -5.10 -59.53 5.00
CA HIS A 1017 -4.21 -60.00 6.06
C HIS A 1017 -4.69 -59.57 7.47
N ALA A 1018 -5.45 -58.46 7.56
CA ALA A 1018 -6.11 -57.98 8.77
C ALA A 1018 -7.30 -57.06 8.45
N ILE A 1019 -8.21 -56.89 9.41
CA ILE A 1019 -9.41 -56.08 9.28
C ILE A 1019 -9.56 -55.16 10.50
N VAL A 1020 -9.98 -53.92 10.27
CA VAL A 1020 -10.41 -52.96 11.29
C VAL A 1020 -11.91 -52.72 11.12
N ILE A 1021 -12.69 -52.71 12.20
CA ILE A 1021 -14.12 -52.39 12.15
C ILE A 1021 -14.48 -51.39 13.24
N GLY A 1022 -15.31 -50.41 12.91
CA GLY A 1022 -15.89 -49.47 13.87
C GLY A 1022 -15.60 -47.98 13.67
N PRO A 1023 -14.47 -47.54 13.08
CA PRO A 1023 -14.23 -46.13 12.75
C PRO A 1023 -15.38 -45.53 11.92
N GLY A 1024 -16.15 -44.63 12.55
CA GLY A 1024 -17.33 -44.00 11.95
C GLY A 1024 -18.45 -44.98 11.54
N LEU A 1025 -18.53 -46.17 12.13
CA LEU A 1025 -19.54 -47.17 11.78
C LEU A 1025 -20.96 -46.74 12.19
N GLY A 1026 -21.13 -45.92 13.23
CA GLY A 1026 -22.46 -45.53 13.71
C GLY A 1026 -23.26 -46.69 14.31
N ARG A 1027 -24.53 -46.41 14.68
CA ARG A 1027 -25.39 -47.33 15.45
C ARG A 1027 -26.68 -47.75 14.74
N ASP A 1028 -26.74 -47.56 13.43
CA ASP A 1028 -27.82 -48.07 12.60
C ASP A 1028 -27.90 -49.60 12.68
N GLN A 1029 -29.12 -50.13 12.81
CA GLN A 1029 -29.33 -51.55 13.08
C GLN A 1029 -28.94 -52.43 11.87
N LEU A 1030 -29.18 -51.98 10.62
CA LEU A 1030 -28.79 -52.71 9.41
C LEU A 1030 -27.25 -52.80 9.27
N MET A 1031 -26.54 -51.71 9.53
CA MET A 1031 -25.07 -51.73 9.57
C MET A 1031 -24.53 -52.63 10.68
N GLN A 1032 -25.10 -52.54 11.88
CA GLN A 1032 -24.67 -53.32 13.05
C GLN A 1032 -24.88 -54.83 12.84
N ASP A 1033 -26.01 -55.24 12.24
CA ASP A 1033 -26.26 -56.65 11.90
C ASP A 1033 -25.40 -57.13 10.71
N THR A 1034 -25.15 -56.27 9.72
CA THR A 1034 -24.18 -56.55 8.64
C THR A 1034 -22.78 -56.81 9.19
N VAL A 1035 -22.32 -55.95 10.10
CA VAL A 1035 -21.02 -56.11 10.77
C VAL A 1035 -20.99 -57.35 11.67
N ALA A 1036 -22.09 -57.72 12.33
CA ALA A 1036 -22.15 -58.95 13.12
C ALA A 1036 -21.92 -60.21 12.27
N GLU A 1037 -22.44 -60.28 11.04
CA GLU A 1037 -22.13 -61.38 10.11
C GLU A 1037 -20.69 -61.31 9.59
N VAL A 1038 -20.18 -60.11 9.27
CA VAL A 1038 -18.78 -59.90 8.88
C VAL A 1038 -17.79 -60.36 9.97
N ILE A 1039 -18.07 -60.11 11.25
CA ILE A 1039 -17.25 -60.59 12.37
C ILE A 1039 -17.27 -62.13 12.45
N LYS A 1040 -18.43 -62.76 12.24
CA LYS A 1040 -18.52 -64.23 12.18
C LYS A 1040 -17.73 -64.81 11.01
N ASP A 1041 -17.78 -64.17 9.85
CA ASP A 1041 -17.03 -64.61 8.66
C ASP A 1041 -15.53 -64.40 8.83
N ALA A 1042 -15.10 -63.29 9.42
CA ALA A 1042 -13.70 -63.06 9.80
C ALA A 1042 -13.21 -64.18 10.74
N ARG A 1043 -14.03 -64.56 11.74
CA ARG A 1043 -13.75 -65.65 12.67
C ARG A 1043 -13.70 -67.03 12.02
N LYS A 1044 -14.54 -67.32 11.03
CA LYS A 1044 -14.46 -68.58 10.23
C LYS A 1044 -13.16 -68.64 9.42
N LEU A 1045 -12.72 -67.51 8.87
CA LEU A 1045 -11.49 -67.37 8.10
C LEU A 1045 -10.23 -67.16 8.99
N ASN A 1046 -10.42 -67.00 10.30
CA ASN A 1046 -9.37 -66.69 11.28
C ASN A 1046 -8.52 -65.44 10.93
N VAL A 1047 -9.13 -64.42 10.33
CA VAL A 1047 -8.48 -63.16 9.92
C VAL A 1047 -8.35 -62.20 11.10
N PRO A 1048 -7.12 -61.73 11.45
CA PRO A 1048 -6.90 -60.77 12.52
C PRO A 1048 -7.80 -59.54 12.44
N LEU A 1049 -8.38 -59.17 13.58
CA LEU A 1049 -9.51 -58.24 13.67
C LEU A 1049 -9.29 -57.19 14.76
N VAL A 1050 -9.41 -55.91 14.42
CA VAL A 1050 -9.44 -54.81 15.39
C VAL A 1050 -10.85 -54.23 15.45
N LEU A 1051 -11.43 -54.14 16.66
CA LEU A 1051 -12.72 -53.49 16.89
C LEU A 1051 -12.54 -52.23 17.74
N ASP A 1052 -13.06 -51.10 17.26
CA ASP A 1052 -13.03 -49.81 17.96
C ASP A 1052 -14.38 -49.08 17.92
N ALA A 1053 -14.50 -48.02 18.72
CA ALA A 1053 -15.63 -47.08 18.70
C ALA A 1053 -17.01 -47.79 18.64
N ASP A 1054 -17.82 -47.58 17.61
CA ASP A 1054 -19.16 -48.14 17.50
C ASP A 1054 -19.19 -49.69 17.31
N ALA A 1055 -18.08 -50.32 16.93
CA ALA A 1055 -17.99 -51.79 16.95
C ALA A 1055 -17.86 -52.35 18.38
N LEU A 1056 -17.29 -51.58 19.32
CA LEU A 1056 -17.27 -51.96 20.73
C LEU A 1056 -18.68 -51.92 21.35
N TRP A 1057 -19.57 -51.07 20.84
CA TRP A 1057 -20.98 -51.05 21.24
C TRP A 1057 -21.72 -52.31 20.77
N LEU A 1058 -21.40 -52.83 19.57
CA LEU A 1058 -21.88 -54.15 19.13
C LEU A 1058 -21.45 -55.24 20.09
N VAL A 1059 -20.17 -55.28 20.46
CA VAL A 1059 -19.61 -56.27 21.41
C VAL A 1059 -20.24 -56.16 22.80
N GLN A 1060 -20.58 -54.97 23.29
CA GLN A 1060 -21.31 -54.79 24.55
C GLN A 1060 -22.70 -55.44 24.53
N ARG A 1061 -23.41 -55.38 23.39
CA ARG A 1061 -24.74 -56.01 23.23
C ARG A 1061 -24.65 -57.50 22.87
N ARG A 1062 -23.55 -57.90 22.22
CA ARG A 1062 -23.35 -59.22 21.60
C ARG A 1062 -21.94 -59.77 21.84
N PRO A 1063 -21.54 -60.02 23.11
CA PRO A 1063 -20.19 -60.48 23.43
C PRO A 1063 -19.88 -61.87 22.86
N GLU A 1064 -20.89 -62.65 22.46
CA GLU A 1064 -20.72 -63.96 21.84
C GLU A 1064 -19.98 -63.90 20.49
N LEU A 1065 -20.05 -62.77 19.77
CA LEU A 1065 -19.40 -62.58 18.47
C LEU A 1065 -17.88 -62.75 18.59
N VAL A 1066 -17.28 -62.13 19.60
CA VAL A 1066 -15.83 -62.14 19.84
C VAL A 1066 -15.38 -63.16 20.89
N ARG A 1067 -16.26 -63.69 21.74
CA ARG A 1067 -15.87 -64.59 22.84
C ARG A 1067 -15.13 -65.83 22.29
N GLY A 1068 -13.88 -66.01 22.71
CA GLY A 1068 -12.97 -67.07 22.28
C GLY A 1068 -12.26 -66.80 20.95
N TYR A 1069 -12.38 -65.60 20.37
CA TYR A 1069 -11.70 -65.25 19.12
C TYR A 1069 -10.35 -64.58 19.40
N LYS A 1070 -9.31 -65.40 19.54
CA LYS A 1070 -7.96 -64.94 19.97
C LYS A 1070 -7.25 -64.00 19.01
N GLU A 1071 -7.61 -64.00 17.72
CA GLU A 1071 -7.07 -63.08 16.72
C GLU A 1071 -7.80 -61.71 16.73
N CYS A 1072 -8.67 -61.47 17.72
CA CYS A 1072 -9.40 -60.21 17.92
C CYS A 1072 -8.72 -59.29 18.94
N VAL A 1073 -8.64 -58.01 18.61
CA VAL A 1073 -8.15 -56.90 19.43
C VAL A 1073 -9.30 -55.91 19.66
N LEU A 1074 -9.63 -55.62 20.91
CA LEU A 1074 -10.57 -54.55 21.28
C LEU A 1074 -9.79 -53.34 21.77
N THR A 1075 -10.11 -52.13 21.31
CA THR A 1075 -9.38 -50.90 21.69
C THR A 1075 -10.20 -49.92 22.55
N PRO A 1076 -10.84 -50.32 23.66
CA PRO A 1076 -11.74 -49.44 24.41
C PRO A 1076 -11.04 -48.28 25.11
N ASN A 1077 -11.67 -47.11 25.13
CA ASN A 1077 -11.37 -46.08 26.14
C ASN A 1077 -11.93 -46.47 27.52
N VAL A 1078 -11.62 -45.69 28.58
CA VAL A 1078 -12.08 -45.95 29.97
C VAL A 1078 -13.59 -46.23 30.08
N VAL A 1079 -14.43 -45.47 29.39
CA VAL A 1079 -15.90 -45.57 29.50
C VAL A 1079 -16.41 -46.79 28.71
N GLU A 1080 -15.83 -47.06 27.55
CA GLU A 1080 -16.12 -48.26 26.76
C GLU A 1080 -15.67 -49.54 27.48
N PHE A 1081 -14.52 -49.47 28.16
CA PHE A 1081 -13.94 -50.58 28.93
C PHE A 1081 -14.84 -50.97 30.09
N ALA A 1082 -15.28 -50.00 30.91
CA ALA A 1082 -16.20 -50.26 32.02
C ALA A 1082 -17.52 -50.88 31.54
N ARG A 1083 -18.07 -50.41 30.40
CA ARG A 1083 -19.28 -50.99 29.80
C ARG A 1083 -19.08 -52.42 29.28
N LEU A 1084 -17.93 -52.71 28.67
CA LEU A 1084 -17.57 -54.07 28.23
C LEU A 1084 -17.37 -55.02 29.41
N ALA A 1085 -16.65 -54.59 30.45
CA ALA A 1085 -16.45 -55.34 31.68
C ALA A 1085 -17.79 -55.70 32.33
N LYS A 1086 -18.69 -54.73 32.49
CA LYS A 1086 -20.05 -54.96 33.00
C LYS A 1086 -20.87 -55.91 32.14
N ALA A 1087 -20.81 -55.78 30.81
CA ALA A 1087 -21.56 -56.63 29.88
C ALA A 1087 -21.16 -58.12 29.93
N VAL A 1088 -19.98 -58.46 30.44
CA VAL A 1088 -19.51 -59.86 30.57
C VAL A 1088 -19.24 -60.30 32.01
N GLY A 1089 -19.57 -59.48 33.01
CA GLY A 1089 -19.36 -59.79 34.44
C GLY A 1089 -17.89 -59.82 34.87
N ALA A 1090 -17.05 -58.95 34.28
CA ALA A 1090 -15.60 -58.86 34.50
C ALA A 1090 -15.17 -57.52 35.12
N GLU A 1091 -16.03 -56.92 35.94
CA GLU A 1091 -15.75 -55.67 36.66
C GLU A 1091 -14.60 -55.85 37.67
N SER A 1092 -13.83 -54.78 37.92
CA SER A 1092 -12.60 -54.80 38.71
C SER A 1092 -12.30 -53.40 39.24
N GLU A 1093 -11.83 -53.30 40.50
CA GLU A 1093 -11.39 -52.04 41.11
C GLU A 1093 -10.16 -51.48 40.37
N ASP A 1094 -9.13 -52.29 40.13
CA ASP A 1094 -8.07 -51.94 39.19
C ASP A 1094 -8.58 -52.07 37.74
N VAL A 1095 -8.86 -50.93 37.12
CA VAL A 1095 -9.16 -50.80 35.68
C VAL A 1095 -7.89 -50.67 34.82
N GLY A 1096 -6.71 -50.81 35.41
CA GLY A 1096 -5.41 -50.89 34.76
C GLY A 1096 -5.07 -52.29 34.29
N ARG A 1097 -4.15 -52.97 34.99
CA ARG A 1097 -3.62 -54.27 34.56
C ARG A 1097 -4.62 -55.40 34.85
N GLU A 1098 -5.08 -55.50 36.08
CA GLU A 1098 -5.92 -56.61 36.55
C GLU A 1098 -7.27 -56.62 35.83
N GLY A 1099 -7.87 -55.45 35.63
CA GLY A 1099 -9.08 -55.30 34.85
C GLY A 1099 -8.92 -55.76 33.40
N CYS A 1100 -7.81 -55.40 32.73
CA CYS A 1100 -7.57 -55.86 31.35
C CYS A 1100 -7.38 -57.37 31.29
N GLU A 1101 -6.69 -57.97 32.27
CA GLU A 1101 -6.54 -59.42 32.40
C GLU A 1101 -7.89 -60.12 32.64
N LYS A 1102 -8.73 -59.59 33.53
CA LYS A 1102 -10.10 -60.11 33.80
C LYS A 1102 -11.00 -60.03 32.56
N LEU A 1103 -11.05 -58.88 31.88
CA LEU A 1103 -11.88 -58.70 30.68
C LEU A 1103 -11.43 -59.62 29.53
N ALA A 1104 -10.13 -59.71 29.28
CA ALA A 1104 -9.58 -60.62 28.27
C ALA A 1104 -9.95 -62.08 28.56
N ASN A 1105 -9.84 -62.51 29.81
CA ASN A 1105 -10.20 -63.87 30.23
C ASN A 1105 -11.72 -64.15 30.14
N ALA A 1106 -12.58 -63.21 30.54
CA ALA A 1106 -14.05 -63.34 30.41
C ALA A 1106 -14.54 -63.35 28.96
N LEU A 1107 -13.76 -62.76 28.04
CA LEU A 1107 -13.93 -62.87 26.60
C LEU A 1107 -13.17 -64.05 25.97
N GLY A 1108 -12.54 -64.92 26.76
CA GLY A 1108 -11.93 -66.17 26.27
C GLY A 1108 -10.58 -66.00 25.57
N GLY A 1109 -9.78 -65.01 25.96
CA GLY A 1109 -8.46 -64.72 25.41
C GLY A 1109 -8.46 -63.75 24.23
N VAL A 1110 -9.46 -62.86 24.16
CA VAL A 1110 -9.46 -61.70 23.26
C VAL A 1110 -8.49 -60.66 23.80
N LEU A 1111 -7.69 -60.03 22.95
CA LEU A 1111 -6.73 -59.01 23.40
C LEU A 1111 -7.42 -57.67 23.62
N ILE A 1112 -7.12 -57.01 24.74
CA ILE A 1112 -7.66 -55.71 25.12
C ILE A 1112 -6.55 -54.66 25.11
N VAL A 1113 -6.77 -53.53 24.43
CA VAL A 1113 -5.97 -52.30 24.46
C VAL A 1113 -6.81 -51.21 25.11
N ARG A 1114 -6.73 -51.07 26.43
CA ARG A 1114 -7.46 -50.03 27.16
C ARG A 1114 -6.72 -48.69 27.05
N LYS A 1115 -7.27 -47.80 26.22
CA LYS A 1115 -6.73 -46.46 25.89
C LYS A 1115 -6.83 -45.52 27.10
N GLY A 1116 -5.76 -44.79 27.43
CA GLY A 1116 -5.70 -44.00 28.65
C GLY A 1116 -4.63 -42.90 28.69
N ALA A 1117 -4.31 -42.42 29.90
CA ALA A 1117 -3.09 -41.63 30.13
C ALA A 1117 -1.85 -42.50 29.91
N VAL A 1118 -1.97 -43.77 30.30
CA VAL A 1118 -1.11 -44.91 29.97
C VAL A 1118 -2.03 -45.96 29.33
N ASP A 1119 -1.55 -46.65 28.30
CA ASP A 1119 -2.34 -47.67 27.62
C ASP A 1119 -2.03 -49.05 28.20
N TRP A 1120 -3.07 -49.78 28.65
CA TRP A 1120 -2.94 -51.11 29.24
C TRP A 1120 -3.32 -52.16 28.21
N ILE A 1121 -2.44 -53.14 27.98
CA ILE A 1121 -2.59 -54.10 26.89
C ILE A 1121 -2.44 -55.52 27.43
N SER A 1122 -3.47 -56.35 27.29
CA SER A 1122 -3.46 -57.71 27.84
C SER A 1122 -4.25 -58.71 27.00
N ASN A 1123 -3.75 -59.95 26.95
CA ASN A 1123 -4.48 -61.11 26.41
C ASN A 1123 -5.03 -62.05 27.51
N GLY A 1124 -5.01 -61.62 28.77
CA GLY A 1124 -5.45 -62.41 29.93
C GLY A 1124 -4.39 -63.32 30.54
N ARG A 1125 -3.22 -63.44 29.90
CA ARG A 1125 -2.06 -64.21 30.38
C ARG A 1125 -0.81 -63.35 30.54
N VAL A 1126 -0.58 -62.47 29.56
CA VAL A 1126 0.55 -61.55 29.51
C VAL A 1126 -0.01 -60.15 29.30
N SER A 1127 0.55 -59.21 30.05
CA SER A 1127 0.16 -57.80 30.03
C SER A 1127 1.38 -56.91 29.86
N VAL A 1128 1.29 -55.96 28.93
CA VAL A 1128 2.29 -54.92 28.68
C VAL A 1128 1.65 -53.54 28.82
N VAL A 1129 2.51 -52.54 28.96
CA VAL A 1129 2.10 -51.16 29.22
C VAL A 1129 2.69 -50.23 28.15
N GLY A 1130 1.86 -49.37 27.59
CA GLY A 1130 2.27 -48.29 26.68
C GLY A 1130 2.64 -47.05 27.49
N ASP A 1131 3.90 -46.98 27.94
CA ASP A 1131 4.42 -45.93 28.84
C ASP A 1131 5.00 -44.69 28.12
N GLY A 1132 5.10 -44.72 26.79
CA GLY A 1132 5.64 -43.62 25.99
C GLY A 1132 4.89 -42.28 26.17
N GLU A 1133 5.62 -41.17 26.09
CA GLU A 1133 5.02 -39.83 26.17
C GLU A 1133 4.12 -39.54 24.96
N GLY A 1134 2.94 -38.97 25.21
CA GLY A 1134 1.99 -38.57 24.17
C GLY A 1134 1.66 -37.08 24.22
N GLY A 1135 1.04 -36.57 23.16
CA GLY A 1135 0.59 -35.18 23.08
C GLY A 1135 -0.43 -34.83 24.16
N ARG A 1136 -0.34 -33.61 24.72
CA ARG A 1136 -1.22 -33.17 25.82
C ARG A 1136 -2.64 -32.82 25.34
N LYS A 1137 -2.85 -32.60 24.04
CA LYS A 1137 -4.18 -32.41 23.45
C LYS A 1137 -4.78 -33.76 23.07
N ARG A 1138 -6.01 -34.04 23.53
CA ARG A 1138 -6.87 -35.07 22.96
C ARG A 1138 -7.52 -34.52 21.69
N SER A 1139 -7.45 -35.26 20.60
CA SER A 1139 -8.07 -34.90 19.32
C SER A 1139 -8.88 -36.07 18.78
N GLY A 1140 -9.93 -35.76 18.00
CA GLY A 1140 -10.51 -36.75 17.09
C GLY A 1140 -9.42 -37.27 16.15
N GLY A 1141 -9.51 -38.54 15.73
CA GLY A 1141 -8.46 -39.18 14.94
C GLY A 1141 -7.43 -40.00 15.73
N GLN A 1142 -7.31 -39.84 17.06
CA GLN A 1142 -6.34 -40.66 17.85
C GLN A 1142 -6.71 -42.16 17.87
N GLY A 1143 -7.99 -42.50 18.02
CA GLY A 1143 -8.47 -43.89 17.92
C GLY A 1143 -8.36 -44.45 16.50
N ASP A 1144 -8.64 -43.62 15.50
CA ASP A 1144 -8.53 -44.00 14.10
C ASP A 1144 -7.06 -44.29 13.72
N THR A 1145 -6.13 -43.42 14.12
CA THR A 1145 -4.68 -43.63 13.94
C THR A 1145 -4.20 -44.91 14.63
N LEU A 1146 -4.69 -45.18 15.85
CA LEU A 1146 -4.38 -46.41 16.59
C LEU A 1146 -4.82 -47.66 15.84
N THR A 1147 -6.06 -47.69 15.39
CA THR A 1147 -6.65 -48.86 14.75
C THR A 1147 -6.01 -49.16 13.41
N GLY A 1148 -5.70 -48.13 12.60
CA GLY A 1148 -4.93 -48.27 11.36
C GLY A 1148 -3.51 -48.78 11.60
N SER A 1149 -2.86 -48.30 12.67
CA SER A 1149 -1.51 -48.74 13.05
C SER A 1149 -1.49 -50.21 13.52
N ILE A 1150 -2.41 -50.60 14.41
CA ILE A 1150 -2.57 -51.99 14.86
C ILE A 1150 -2.94 -52.89 13.68
N GLY A 1151 -3.89 -52.48 12.82
CA GLY A 1151 -4.31 -53.26 11.64
C GLY A 1151 -3.15 -53.58 10.70
N THR A 1152 -2.23 -52.63 10.50
CA THR A 1152 -1.02 -52.83 9.68
C THR A 1152 -0.02 -53.78 10.34
N LEU A 1153 0.24 -53.62 11.63
CA LEU A 1153 1.12 -54.53 12.37
C LEU A 1153 0.53 -55.95 12.48
N LEU A 1154 -0.80 -56.09 12.54
CA LEU A 1154 -1.47 -57.39 12.45
C LEU A 1154 -1.37 -57.99 11.05
N ALA A 1155 -1.44 -57.17 9.99
CA ALA A 1155 -1.22 -57.64 8.62
C ALA A 1155 0.22 -58.13 8.43
N TRP A 1156 1.22 -57.38 8.87
CA TRP A 1156 2.62 -57.82 8.84
C TRP A 1156 2.86 -59.05 9.71
N ARG A 1157 2.22 -59.16 10.88
CA ARG A 1157 2.23 -60.38 11.70
C ARG A 1157 1.68 -61.59 10.93
N SER A 1158 0.58 -61.46 10.19
CA SER A 1158 0.07 -62.56 9.36
C SER A 1158 1.13 -63.05 8.37
N VAL A 1159 1.75 -62.11 7.64
CA VAL A 1159 2.78 -62.41 6.63
C VAL A 1159 4.08 -62.95 7.26
N TYR A 1160 4.44 -62.52 8.47
CA TYR A 1160 5.53 -63.12 9.27
C TYR A 1160 5.25 -64.59 9.57
N HIS A 1161 4.04 -64.94 10.03
CA HIS A 1161 3.65 -66.33 10.31
C HIS A 1161 3.42 -67.17 9.06
N GLU A 1162 3.35 -66.56 7.89
CA GLU A 1162 3.37 -67.23 6.57
C GLU A 1162 4.81 -67.51 6.09
N GLY A 1163 5.84 -66.99 6.78
CA GLY A 1163 7.25 -67.25 6.47
C GLY A 1163 7.78 -66.50 5.24
N ALA A 1164 7.24 -65.32 4.93
CA ALA A 1164 7.58 -64.60 3.70
C ALA A 1164 9.00 -63.99 3.67
N TRP A 1165 9.65 -63.82 4.83
CA TRP A 1165 11.04 -63.38 4.96
C TRP A 1165 11.78 -64.11 6.09
N ASP A 1166 13.11 -64.16 6.00
CA ASP A 1166 13.98 -64.77 7.00
C ASP A 1166 14.03 -63.92 8.28
N THR A 1167 13.97 -64.57 9.46
CA THR A 1167 13.85 -63.89 10.76
C THR A 1167 14.79 -64.47 11.82
N GLU A 1168 15.41 -63.60 12.62
CA GLU A 1168 16.32 -63.98 13.70
C GLU A 1168 15.56 -64.45 14.97
N GLY A 1169 14.82 -65.55 14.85
CA GLY A 1169 14.10 -66.19 15.95
C GLY A 1169 12.62 -66.45 15.67
N ASP A 1170 12.01 -67.28 16.50
CA ASP A 1170 10.61 -67.72 16.40
C ASP A 1170 9.78 -67.11 17.54
N LEU A 1171 8.98 -66.08 17.22
CA LEU A 1171 8.04 -65.44 18.14
C LEU A 1171 6.66 -66.08 18.04
N SER A 1172 6.08 -66.47 19.17
CA SER A 1172 4.78 -67.16 19.17
C SER A 1172 3.62 -66.30 18.68
N ARG A 1173 2.53 -66.93 18.23
CA ARG A 1173 1.30 -66.21 17.81
C ARG A 1173 0.69 -65.34 18.93
N ASP A 1174 0.82 -65.75 20.20
CA ASP A 1174 0.33 -64.98 21.36
C ASP A 1174 1.24 -63.76 21.64
N GLU A 1175 2.57 -63.89 21.52
CA GLU A 1175 3.53 -62.78 21.70
C GLU A 1175 3.46 -61.76 20.56
N THR A 1176 3.47 -62.22 19.31
CA THR A 1176 3.38 -61.34 18.13
C THR A 1176 2.07 -60.55 18.10
N LEU A 1177 0.96 -61.11 18.59
CA LEU A 1177 -0.31 -60.41 18.72
C LEU A 1177 -0.21 -59.25 19.73
N LEU A 1178 0.45 -59.51 20.87
CA LEU A 1178 0.71 -58.52 21.91
C LEU A 1178 1.65 -57.41 21.42
N LEU A 1179 2.70 -57.77 20.67
CA LEU A 1179 3.63 -56.85 20.03
C LEU A 1179 2.95 -55.96 18.99
N ALA A 1180 2.08 -56.50 18.14
CA ALA A 1180 1.34 -55.72 17.14
C ALA A 1180 0.39 -54.69 17.78
N ALA A 1181 -0.34 -55.09 18.82
CA ALA A 1181 -1.22 -54.20 19.57
C ALA A 1181 -0.44 -53.10 20.32
N TRP A 1182 0.69 -53.46 20.96
CA TRP A 1182 1.56 -52.54 21.67
C TRP A 1182 2.31 -51.58 20.74
N GLY A 1183 2.81 -52.06 19.60
CA GLY A 1183 3.48 -51.24 18.60
C GLY A 1183 2.56 -50.17 18.02
N GLY A 1184 1.28 -50.52 17.76
CA GLY A 1184 0.30 -49.56 17.26
C GLY A 1184 -0.04 -48.47 18.30
N SER A 1185 -0.11 -48.83 19.59
CA SER A 1185 -0.22 -47.86 20.69
C SER A 1185 1.01 -46.95 20.75
N ALA A 1186 2.21 -47.51 20.74
CA ALA A 1186 3.46 -46.74 20.80
C ALA A 1186 3.59 -45.73 19.65
N ILE A 1187 3.37 -46.17 18.40
CA ILE A 1187 3.37 -45.31 17.21
C ILE A 1187 2.35 -44.18 17.38
N THR A 1188 1.11 -44.48 17.77
CA THR A 1188 0.06 -43.46 17.89
C THR A 1188 0.33 -42.43 18.97
N ARG A 1189 0.93 -42.84 20.09
CA ARG A 1189 1.35 -41.93 21.17
C ARG A 1189 2.46 -40.99 20.69
N GLU A 1190 3.43 -41.50 19.93
CA GLU A 1190 4.48 -40.69 19.33
C GLU A 1190 3.95 -39.76 18.23
N CYS A 1191 3.01 -40.20 17.38
CA CYS A 1191 2.29 -39.32 16.45
C CYS A 1191 1.64 -38.15 17.20
N SER A 1192 0.97 -38.44 18.32
CA SER A 1192 0.35 -37.45 19.19
C SER A 1192 1.37 -36.49 19.81
N ARG A 1193 2.53 -37.00 20.25
CA ARG A 1193 3.63 -36.17 20.80
C ARG A 1193 4.20 -35.23 19.73
N LEU A 1194 4.58 -35.77 18.57
CA LEU A 1194 5.16 -35.02 17.46
C LEU A 1194 4.19 -33.98 16.90
N ALA A 1195 2.92 -34.35 16.67
CA ALA A 1195 1.90 -33.41 16.22
C ALA A 1195 1.60 -32.33 17.28
N PHE A 1196 1.73 -32.62 18.57
CA PHE A 1196 1.49 -31.63 19.64
C PHE A 1196 2.67 -30.67 19.82
N ILE A 1197 3.90 -31.11 19.56
CA ILE A 1197 5.06 -30.22 19.49
C ILE A 1197 4.93 -29.24 18.32
N ASP A 1198 4.48 -29.75 17.18
CA ASP A 1198 4.34 -29.01 15.92
C ASP A 1198 3.15 -28.03 15.93
N GLN A 1199 1.98 -28.48 16.39
CA GLN A 1199 0.71 -27.74 16.26
C GLN A 1199 0.14 -27.23 17.60
N GLY A 1200 0.69 -27.64 18.75
CA GLY A 1200 0.25 -27.21 20.08
C GLY A 1200 -1.26 -27.36 20.31
N ARG A 1201 -1.95 -26.25 20.59
CA ARG A 1201 -3.42 -26.23 20.77
C ARG A 1201 -4.19 -26.43 19.46
N ALA A 1202 -3.60 -26.22 18.29
CA ALA A 1202 -4.27 -26.34 17.00
C ALA A 1202 -4.50 -27.80 16.58
N LEU A 1203 -3.60 -28.73 16.95
CA LEU A 1203 -3.56 -30.15 16.53
C LEU A 1203 -4.92 -30.77 16.19
N GLN A 1204 -5.05 -31.27 14.96
CA GLN A 1204 -6.23 -31.91 14.38
C GLN A 1204 -5.99 -33.40 14.05
N ALA A 1205 -6.99 -34.06 13.46
CA ALA A 1205 -6.93 -35.47 13.07
C ALA A 1205 -5.94 -35.75 11.92
N SER A 1206 -5.85 -34.83 10.96
CA SER A 1206 -4.86 -34.81 9.88
C SER A 1206 -3.45 -34.89 10.43
N ASP A 1207 -3.14 -34.01 11.38
CA ASP A 1207 -1.77 -33.77 11.85
C ASP A 1207 -1.19 -35.00 12.54
N LEU A 1208 -2.05 -35.78 13.23
CA LEU A 1208 -1.69 -37.09 13.79
C LEU A 1208 -1.32 -38.10 12.70
N THR A 1209 -2.13 -38.14 11.66
CA THR A 1209 -1.97 -39.03 10.49
C THR A 1209 -0.71 -38.65 9.70
N ASP A 1210 -0.38 -37.35 9.64
CA ASP A 1210 0.82 -36.85 8.98
C ASP A 1210 2.12 -37.26 9.67
N LYS A 1211 2.12 -37.53 10.99
CA LYS A 1211 3.32 -37.97 11.71
C LYS A 1211 3.53 -39.50 11.72
N VAL A 1212 2.64 -40.31 11.15
CA VAL A 1212 2.71 -41.80 11.24
C VAL A 1212 4.04 -42.38 10.74
N ALA A 1213 4.46 -42.05 9.52
CA ALA A 1213 5.74 -42.51 8.98
C ALA A 1213 6.96 -42.01 9.79
N ILE A 1214 6.85 -40.85 10.44
CA ILE A 1214 7.92 -40.26 11.25
C ILE A 1214 7.99 -40.98 12.60
N ALA A 1215 6.85 -41.19 13.27
CA ALA A 1215 6.76 -41.95 14.51
C ALA A 1215 7.25 -43.40 14.34
N PHE A 1216 6.91 -44.05 13.23
CA PHE A 1216 7.44 -45.37 12.88
C PHE A 1216 8.97 -45.36 12.78
N ASN A 1217 9.55 -44.40 12.04
CA ASN A 1217 10.99 -44.30 11.87
C ASN A 1217 11.73 -43.94 13.17
N THR A 1218 11.16 -43.10 14.02
CA THR A 1218 11.73 -42.71 15.32
C THR A 1218 11.74 -43.87 16.34
N LEU A 1219 10.69 -44.69 16.37
CA LEU A 1219 10.53 -45.75 17.37
C LEU A 1219 11.07 -47.11 16.92
N ILE A 1220 10.78 -47.48 15.67
CA ILE A 1220 11.06 -48.79 15.10
C ILE A 1220 12.19 -48.65 14.09
N GLY A 1221 12.01 -47.84 13.05
CA GLY A 1221 12.98 -47.64 11.98
C GLY A 1221 13.12 -48.85 11.06
N GLU A 1222 13.60 -48.58 9.86
CA GLU A 1222 13.86 -49.60 8.84
C GLU A 1222 15.04 -50.52 9.19
N LYS A 1223 14.92 -51.79 8.79
CA LYS A 1223 16.04 -52.76 8.77
C LYS A 1223 17.16 -52.21 7.88
N GLU A 1224 18.43 -52.50 8.19
CA GLU A 1224 19.54 -51.95 7.40
C GLU A 1224 19.51 -52.41 5.94
N GLU A 1225 19.06 -53.65 5.70
CA GLU A 1225 18.83 -54.21 4.35
C GLU A 1225 17.69 -53.52 3.57
N SER A 1226 16.82 -52.74 4.23
CA SER A 1226 15.75 -51.94 3.59
C SER A 1226 16.21 -50.55 3.14
N LYS A 1227 17.45 -50.12 3.45
CA LYS A 1227 17.94 -48.76 3.18
C LYS A 1227 18.68 -48.71 1.84
N LEU A 1228 18.10 -47.99 0.88
CA LEU A 1228 18.70 -47.64 -0.42
C LEU A 1228 19.79 -46.57 -0.30
#